data_AF-A0A1Q3WYN0-F1
#
_entry.id   AF-A0A1Q3WYN0-F1
#
_cell.length_a   1.000
_cell.length_b   1.000
_cell.length_c   1.000
_cell.angle_alpha   90.00
_cell.angle_beta   90.00
_cell.angle_gamma   90.00
#
_symmetry.space_group_name_H-M   'P 1'
#
loop_
_entity.id
_entity.type
_entity.pdbx_description
1 polymer ?
#
loop_
_entity_poly.entity_id
_entity_poly.type
_entity_poly.pdbx_seq_one_letter_code
_entity_poly.pdbx_strand_id
1 'polypeptide(L)'
;MKGPLLNYFVRILTISALFATAHTQLKAQVITTVAGSSLKGDGGLATGANLSNPFSVVMDGSGNLYIADQGNHRIRKITPAGSITTVAGNGSYGSGGDGGQATAASLANPTGVAIDGNGNLYIADSQNNRVRKVTPAGSITTVAGTGTAGYSGDGAAATAASLANPTGVALDGTGNLYIADQQNHRIRKVDLSGTITTVAGSATAGFGGDGGAATAAKLNSPTEIAIDGGGNLYIADSQNNRIRKVTPAGSITTVAGNGVAGFGGDGGAAITANLNNPFGVTVDGSGTIYIADASNHRVRMVTSAGIISTIAGDGTAGYNGDGGVATASSLYSPGGVVVDGSGNVYIADSQNNRLRKVLTGGTISTVAGNGTINYGGDGGAATSASLSNPFGLAVDGLGNVYIADQQNQRIRKLATSGTITTVAGNGTYGFSGDGGPATAASLANAAGVAIDGSGNLYIADQGNNRVRKVTPAGSITTVAGNGSASFSGDGGVATAAALNFPAGVVVDGSGNLYVADSQNNRVRKVTAAGSITTVAGTGTAGYSGDGGSATGAKLNYPAGVAVDGSGNLYIADQGNHRIRKVTPAGSITTVAGNGTFGFGGDNGPATAANLANPGDVIIDTHGNLYIADTQNNRVRKVSANGVITTVAGNEFYGFSGDGGLATAASLANPLNVAIDNNDNLYIADTDNQRVRKVAGPAIVRISPTNPVAVCSGSLFSLTATAANFTPSSYTWSSQPAGLTATGSTPSFTTPTVNSPTVYTVTVTATDGANSPTTSVTLAVNPIPSLTVTANPSLTITGGQSTTLTASGATTYLWSTSATTASIVLTTSGVYSVTGTALGCSASASRTVYGVITSVHDGSWTSGSTWNCNCVPGRYDDVTISATHHVTVSQVVQAKRLVENGTLLFDAGGRISF
;
A
#
# COMPACT_ATOMS: atom_id res chain seq x y z
N MET A 1 54.59 55.93 10.06
CA MET A 1 54.60 55.80 11.53
C MET A 1 53.48 54.85 11.92
N LYS A 2 53.81 53.90 12.80
CA LYS A 2 52.97 52.79 13.28
C LYS A 2 51.73 53.26 14.07
N GLY A 3 50.66 52.48 14.02
CA GLY A 3 49.56 52.48 15.00
C GLY A 3 48.31 51.78 14.47
N PRO A 4 48.03 50.51 14.83
CA PRO A 4 47.06 49.66 14.12
C PRO A 4 45.67 49.56 14.75
N LEU A 5 44.72 49.25 13.86
CA LEU A 5 43.35 48.80 14.05
C LEU A 5 43.26 47.53 14.93
N LEU A 6 42.48 47.58 16.01
CA LEU A 6 41.64 46.47 16.50
C LEU A 6 40.74 46.96 17.64
N ASN A 7 39.46 47.23 17.39
CA ASN A 7 38.40 47.25 18.42
C ASN A 7 37.02 47.39 17.73
N TYR A 8 36.42 46.26 17.37
CA TYR A 8 35.01 46.15 17.01
C TYR A 8 34.48 44.80 17.49
N PHE A 9 34.35 44.64 18.81
CA PHE A 9 33.54 43.57 19.41
C PHE A 9 33.03 44.06 20.78
N VAL A 10 31.78 43.68 21.07
CA VAL A 10 31.04 43.77 22.34
C VAL A 10 30.15 45.02 22.56
N ARG A 11 28.83 44.75 22.64
CA ARG A 11 27.68 45.50 23.23
C ARG A 11 26.69 46.18 22.27
N ILE A 12 25.86 45.38 21.59
CA ILE A 12 24.39 45.51 21.63
C ILE A 12 23.83 44.07 21.68
N LEU A 13 23.58 43.57 22.89
CA LEU A 13 22.80 42.37 23.17
C LEU A 13 21.58 42.83 23.98
N THR A 14 20.42 42.23 23.73
CA THR A 14 19.08 42.51 24.31
C THR A 14 18.28 43.63 23.63
N ILE A 15 17.62 43.28 22.52
CA ILE A 15 16.19 43.51 22.17
C ILE A 15 16.06 42.99 20.72
N SER A 16 15.90 41.67 20.55
CA SER A 16 15.58 41.00 19.28
C SER A 16 15.40 39.51 19.53
N ALA A 17 14.41 39.16 20.36
CA ALA A 17 13.95 37.79 20.53
C ALA A 17 12.46 37.79 20.85
N LEU A 18 11.65 38.40 19.96
CA LEU A 18 10.19 38.27 20.00
C LEU A 18 9.58 38.33 18.60
N PHE A 19 10.23 37.66 17.64
CA PHE A 19 9.57 37.08 16.48
C PHE A 19 10.21 35.70 16.28
N ALA A 20 10.04 34.83 17.27
CA ALA A 20 10.07 33.41 17.00
C ALA A 20 8.88 33.14 16.09
N THR A 21 9.17 33.09 14.78
CA THR A 21 8.39 32.41 13.78
C THR A 21 7.68 31.23 14.43
N ALA A 22 6.36 31.31 14.55
CA ALA A 22 5.52 30.14 14.70
C ALA A 22 5.73 29.31 13.43
N HIS A 23 6.79 28.50 13.42
CA HIS A 23 6.90 27.38 12.52
C HIS A 23 5.76 26.45 12.92
N THR A 24 4.62 26.62 12.25
CA THR A 24 3.65 25.55 12.09
C THR A 24 4.38 24.42 11.39
N GLN A 25 5.08 23.57 12.16
CA GLN A 25 5.57 22.29 11.65
C GLN A 25 4.34 21.44 11.34
N LEU A 26 3.82 21.55 10.11
CA LEU A 26 3.14 20.44 9.47
C LEU A 26 4.16 19.30 9.44
N LYS A 27 4.02 18.31 10.34
CA LYS A 27 4.90 17.15 10.36
C LYS A 27 4.80 16.42 9.01
N ALA A 28 5.97 16.27 8.39
CA ALA A 28 6.40 15.29 7.41
C ALA A 28 5.33 14.28 6.92
N GLN A 29 4.67 14.55 5.79
CA GLN A 29 3.92 13.49 5.10
C GLN A 29 4.92 12.48 4.51
N VAL A 30 4.77 11.21 4.87
CA VAL A 30 5.64 10.13 4.41
C VAL A 30 5.15 9.61 3.05
N ILE A 31 6.08 9.36 2.14
CA ILE A 31 5.78 8.72 0.85
C ILE A 31 6.28 7.28 0.82
N THR A 32 5.50 6.39 0.21
CA THR A 32 5.81 4.96 0.07
C THR A 32 5.37 4.44 -1.30
N THR A 33 6.04 3.41 -1.81
CA THR A 33 5.57 2.67 -2.98
C THR A 33 4.47 1.69 -2.56
N VAL A 34 3.32 1.72 -3.23
CA VAL A 34 2.17 0.85 -2.94
C VAL A 34 1.82 -0.11 -4.08
N ALA A 35 2.28 0.15 -5.30
CA ALA A 35 2.20 -0.78 -6.41
C ALA A 35 3.36 -0.58 -7.40
N GLY A 36 3.76 -1.64 -8.08
CA GLY A 36 4.94 -1.64 -8.94
C GLY A 36 6.23 -1.87 -8.16
N SER A 37 7.23 -2.48 -8.80
CA SER A 37 8.54 -2.73 -8.19
C SER A 37 9.69 -2.43 -9.15
N SER A 38 10.84 -2.03 -8.60
CA SER A 38 12.11 -2.03 -9.33
C SER A 38 12.57 -3.47 -9.63
N LEU A 39 12.28 -4.40 -8.72
CA LEU A 39 12.55 -5.85 -8.87
C LEU A 39 11.33 -6.58 -9.46
N LYS A 40 10.99 -6.25 -10.71
CA LYS A 40 9.85 -6.80 -11.48
C LYS A 40 9.58 -8.30 -11.19
N GLY A 41 8.43 -8.62 -10.59
CA GLY A 41 7.89 -10.00 -10.53
C GLY A 41 8.43 -10.91 -9.42
N ASP A 42 8.95 -10.37 -8.32
CA ASP A 42 9.38 -11.16 -7.15
C ASP A 42 8.23 -11.44 -6.16
N GLY A 43 8.40 -12.39 -5.24
CA GLY A 43 7.47 -12.68 -4.13
C GLY A 43 6.18 -13.41 -4.50
N GLY A 44 5.86 -13.55 -5.79
CA GLY A 44 4.70 -14.28 -6.31
C GLY A 44 4.96 -15.76 -6.59
N LEU A 45 3.95 -16.45 -7.14
CA LEU A 45 4.10 -17.81 -7.67
C LEU A 45 5.01 -17.80 -8.90
N ALA A 46 5.95 -18.74 -8.97
CA ALA A 46 6.94 -18.86 -10.04
C ALA A 46 6.29 -19.04 -11.41
N THR A 47 5.16 -19.76 -11.51
CA THR A 47 4.40 -19.98 -12.75
C THR A 47 3.80 -18.69 -13.32
N GLY A 48 3.63 -17.65 -12.51
CA GLY A 48 3.20 -16.32 -12.94
C GLY A 48 4.34 -15.37 -13.29
N ALA A 49 5.59 -15.80 -13.16
CA ALA A 49 6.76 -14.95 -13.36
C ALA A 49 6.97 -14.60 -14.84
N ASN A 50 7.55 -13.43 -15.10
CA ASN A 50 8.06 -13.08 -16.43
C ASN A 50 9.52 -13.42 -16.49
N LEU A 51 9.83 -14.67 -16.79
CA LEU A 51 11.17 -15.00 -17.23
C LEU A 51 11.33 -14.47 -18.66
N SER A 52 12.53 -14.02 -19.00
CA SER A 52 12.89 -13.55 -20.34
C SER A 52 14.13 -14.32 -20.75
N ASN A 53 13.97 -15.24 -21.69
CA ASN A 53 15.02 -16.13 -22.15
C ASN A 53 15.77 -16.83 -20.98
N PRO A 54 15.07 -17.58 -20.09
CA PRO A 54 15.75 -18.31 -19.03
C PRO A 54 16.75 -19.29 -19.66
N PHE A 55 18.03 -19.19 -19.30
CA PHE A 55 19.08 -19.86 -20.04
C PHE A 55 19.61 -21.09 -19.30
N SER A 56 20.11 -20.96 -18.07
CA SER A 56 20.58 -22.07 -17.25
C SER A 56 19.77 -22.21 -15.96
N VAL A 57 19.76 -23.41 -15.40
CA VAL A 57 19.07 -23.77 -14.16
C VAL A 57 19.93 -24.71 -13.32
N VAL A 58 20.01 -24.45 -12.01
CA VAL A 58 20.67 -25.34 -11.03
C VAL A 58 19.79 -25.53 -9.80
N MET A 59 19.96 -26.66 -9.12
CA MET A 59 19.23 -26.98 -7.89
C MET A 59 20.18 -27.06 -6.69
N ASP A 60 19.77 -26.53 -5.54
CA ASP A 60 20.50 -26.70 -4.29
C ASP A 60 20.04 -27.93 -3.49
N GLY A 61 20.79 -28.29 -2.44
CA GLY A 61 20.47 -29.45 -1.60
C GLY A 61 19.14 -29.36 -0.83
N SER A 62 18.49 -28.19 -0.80
CA SER A 62 17.16 -27.98 -0.22
C SER A 62 16.04 -28.03 -1.26
N GLY A 63 16.36 -28.29 -2.54
CA GLY A 63 15.41 -28.33 -3.64
C GLY A 63 15.01 -26.94 -4.17
N ASN A 64 15.74 -25.87 -3.82
CA ASN A 64 15.53 -24.58 -4.47
C ASN A 64 16.14 -24.59 -5.87
N LEU A 65 15.45 -23.98 -6.83
CA LEU A 65 15.94 -23.81 -8.20
C LEU A 65 16.49 -22.40 -8.38
N TYR A 66 17.63 -22.27 -9.03
CA TYR A 66 18.23 -20.99 -9.41
C TYR A 66 18.27 -20.90 -10.93
N ILE A 67 17.77 -19.81 -11.50
CA ILE A 67 17.60 -19.61 -12.94
C ILE A 67 18.36 -18.37 -13.37
N ALA A 68 19.18 -18.51 -14.41
CA ALA A 68 19.70 -17.36 -15.14
C ALA A 68 18.61 -16.79 -16.05
N ASP A 69 17.96 -15.73 -15.60
CA ASP A 69 16.91 -15.01 -16.32
C ASP A 69 17.56 -13.98 -17.25
N GLN A 70 18.17 -14.51 -18.32
CA GLN A 70 19.19 -13.84 -19.13
C GLN A 70 18.71 -12.50 -19.68
N GLY A 71 17.52 -12.48 -20.28
CA GLY A 71 16.93 -11.31 -20.90
C GLY A 71 16.46 -10.25 -19.90
N ASN A 72 16.27 -10.64 -18.63
CA ASN A 72 15.98 -9.72 -17.55
C ASN A 72 17.22 -9.34 -16.72
N HIS A 73 18.43 -9.79 -17.10
CA HIS A 73 19.68 -9.48 -16.39
C HIS A 73 19.65 -9.82 -14.90
N ARG A 74 19.06 -10.96 -14.54
CA ARG A 74 18.82 -11.38 -13.15
C ARG A 74 19.13 -12.85 -12.95
N ILE A 75 19.42 -13.21 -11.70
CA ILE A 75 19.29 -14.59 -11.23
C ILE A 75 18.07 -14.70 -10.33
N ARG A 76 17.21 -15.67 -10.64
CA ARG A 76 15.96 -15.93 -9.92
C ARG A 76 16.11 -17.18 -9.07
N LYS A 77 15.56 -17.18 -7.87
CA LYS A 77 15.45 -18.34 -6.98
C LYS A 77 13.99 -18.75 -6.87
N ILE A 78 13.70 -20.04 -6.97
CA ILE A 78 12.39 -20.62 -6.71
C ILE A 78 12.51 -21.57 -5.53
N THR A 79 11.64 -21.40 -4.54
CA THR A 79 11.56 -22.32 -3.40
C THR A 79 10.75 -23.59 -3.73
N PRO A 80 10.88 -24.68 -2.98
CA PRO A 80 10.01 -25.86 -3.14
C PRO A 80 8.51 -25.54 -3.04
N ALA A 81 8.13 -24.46 -2.35
CA ALA A 81 6.76 -23.96 -2.28
C ALA A 81 6.28 -23.24 -3.54
N GLY A 82 7.16 -23.06 -4.54
CA GLY A 82 6.85 -22.41 -5.81
C GLY A 82 6.89 -20.89 -5.77
N SER A 83 7.49 -20.25 -4.76
CA SER A 83 7.68 -18.79 -4.72
C SER A 83 8.97 -18.39 -5.42
N ILE A 84 8.94 -17.33 -6.23
CA ILE A 84 10.10 -16.82 -6.98
C ILE A 84 10.60 -15.48 -6.43
N THR A 85 11.93 -15.32 -6.33
CA THR A 85 12.58 -14.05 -5.94
C THR A 85 13.85 -13.80 -6.76
N THR A 86 14.29 -12.55 -6.84
CA THR A 86 15.60 -12.20 -7.43
C THR A 86 16.66 -12.30 -6.34
N VAL A 87 17.74 -13.03 -6.61
CA VAL A 87 18.88 -13.18 -5.69
C VAL A 87 20.13 -12.45 -6.17
N ALA A 88 20.18 -12.06 -7.44
CA ALA A 88 21.23 -11.23 -8.01
C ALA A 88 20.74 -10.48 -9.25
N GLY A 89 21.27 -9.27 -9.48
CA GLY A 89 20.89 -8.42 -10.61
C GLY A 89 19.69 -7.53 -10.30
N ASN A 90 19.77 -6.26 -10.68
CA ASN A 90 18.69 -5.27 -10.53
C ASN A 90 17.79 -5.17 -11.78
N GLY A 91 18.15 -5.88 -12.85
CA GLY A 91 17.46 -5.84 -14.14
C GLY A 91 18.00 -4.86 -15.16
N SER A 92 19.04 -4.10 -14.80
CA SER A 92 19.76 -3.21 -15.72
C SER A 92 21.00 -3.89 -16.26
N TYR A 93 21.25 -3.71 -17.56
CA TYR A 93 22.50 -4.09 -18.21
C TYR A 93 23.67 -3.30 -17.63
N GLY A 94 24.70 -3.97 -17.13
CA GLY A 94 25.90 -3.34 -16.58
C GLY A 94 26.68 -4.27 -15.66
N SER A 95 27.80 -3.81 -15.09
CA SER A 95 28.74 -4.63 -14.32
C SER A 95 29.01 -4.15 -12.88
N GLY A 96 28.30 -3.12 -12.41
CA GLY A 96 28.55 -2.50 -11.11
C GLY A 96 27.99 -3.30 -9.92
N GLY A 97 28.51 -3.05 -8.72
CA GLY A 97 27.94 -3.56 -7.45
C GLY A 97 28.83 -4.51 -6.63
N ASP A 98 30.08 -4.74 -7.03
CA ASP A 98 31.01 -5.57 -6.24
C ASP A 98 31.16 -5.05 -4.81
N GLY A 99 31.12 -5.97 -3.84
CA GLY A 99 31.15 -5.69 -2.40
C GLY A 99 29.80 -5.26 -1.81
N GLY A 100 28.81 -4.96 -2.64
CA GLY A 100 27.45 -4.57 -2.22
C GLY A 100 26.45 -5.73 -2.23
N GLN A 101 25.17 -5.38 -2.07
CA GLN A 101 24.06 -6.33 -2.15
C GLN A 101 23.85 -6.81 -3.59
N ALA A 102 23.75 -8.12 -3.78
CA ALA A 102 23.62 -8.78 -5.08
C ALA A 102 22.38 -8.33 -5.87
N THR A 103 21.27 -8.06 -5.19
CA THR A 103 20.02 -7.58 -5.81
C THR A 103 20.09 -6.13 -6.28
N ALA A 104 21.08 -5.35 -5.83
CA ALA A 104 21.32 -3.99 -6.28
C ALA A 104 22.35 -3.91 -7.43
N ALA A 105 23.16 -4.95 -7.62
CA ALA A 105 24.17 -5.01 -8.67
C ALA A 105 23.55 -5.10 -10.07
N SER A 106 24.27 -4.60 -11.07
CA SER A 106 23.91 -4.82 -12.47
C SER A 106 24.63 -6.06 -13.01
N LEU A 107 23.93 -6.81 -13.87
CA LEU A 107 24.46 -7.95 -14.61
C LEU A 107 24.21 -7.71 -16.10
N ALA A 108 24.93 -8.38 -16.99
CA ALA A 108 24.77 -8.28 -18.42
C ALA A 108 24.64 -9.67 -19.04
N ASN A 109 23.40 -10.05 -19.35
CA ASN A 109 23.02 -11.37 -19.89
C ASN A 109 23.66 -12.52 -19.10
N PRO A 110 23.32 -12.71 -17.81
CA PRO A 110 23.80 -13.86 -17.08
C PRO A 110 23.27 -15.13 -17.76
N THR A 111 24.14 -16.12 -17.99
CA THR A 111 23.76 -17.34 -18.72
C THR A 111 23.89 -18.59 -17.87
N GLY A 112 25.06 -18.85 -17.27
CA GLY A 112 25.36 -20.02 -16.46
C GLY A 112 25.26 -19.75 -14.96
N VAL A 113 24.78 -20.74 -14.21
CA VAL A 113 24.70 -20.70 -12.75
C VAL A 113 25.17 -22.02 -12.13
N ALA A 114 25.94 -21.93 -11.04
CA ALA A 114 26.32 -23.07 -10.21
C ALA A 114 26.19 -22.71 -8.73
N ILE A 115 25.93 -23.70 -7.87
CA ILE A 115 25.85 -23.49 -6.44
C ILE A 115 26.75 -24.50 -5.71
N ASP A 116 27.49 -24.03 -4.71
CA ASP A 116 28.32 -24.91 -3.87
C ASP A 116 27.53 -25.46 -2.66
N GLY A 117 28.12 -26.43 -1.96
CA GLY A 117 27.51 -27.04 -0.76
C GLY A 117 27.30 -26.07 0.41
N ASN A 118 27.92 -24.88 0.38
CA ASN A 118 27.72 -23.81 1.36
C ASN A 118 26.63 -22.81 0.92
N GLY A 119 26.02 -23.00 -0.24
CA GLY A 119 25.01 -22.11 -0.80
C GLY A 119 25.57 -20.86 -1.49
N ASN A 120 26.87 -20.81 -1.80
CA ASN A 120 27.39 -19.73 -2.64
C ASN A 120 27.00 -19.97 -4.10
N LEU A 121 26.43 -18.94 -4.72
CA LEU A 121 26.00 -18.96 -6.11
C LEU A 121 27.07 -18.33 -7.00
N TYR A 122 27.45 -19.03 -8.06
CA TYR A 122 28.39 -18.58 -9.09
C TYR A 122 27.62 -18.29 -10.37
N ILE A 123 27.92 -17.16 -11.01
CA ILE A 123 27.14 -16.61 -12.13
C ILE A 123 28.10 -16.26 -13.26
N ALA A 124 27.89 -16.85 -14.44
CA ALA A 124 28.55 -16.41 -15.65
C ALA A 124 27.88 -15.13 -16.15
N ASP A 125 28.49 -13.97 -15.89
CA ASP A 125 28.02 -12.65 -16.26
C ASP A 125 28.57 -12.32 -17.66
N SER A 126 27.98 -12.97 -18.66
CA SER A 126 28.62 -13.29 -19.93
C SER A 126 29.02 -12.07 -20.75
N GLN A 127 28.12 -11.09 -20.90
CA GLN A 127 28.43 -9.88 -21.67
C GLN A 127 29.32 -8.90 -20.90
N ASN A 128 29.49 -9.11 -19.60
CA ASN A 128 30.50 -8.45 -18.80
C ASN A 128 31.83 -9.20 -18.76
N ASN A 129 31.98 -10.34 -19.45
CA ASN A 129 33.24 -11.11 -19.48
C ASN A 129 33.79 -11.49 -18.10
N ARG A 130 32.89 -11.81 -17.16
CA ARG A 130 33.22 -12.08 -15.75
C ARG A 130 32.44 -13.28 -15.22
N VAL A 131 32.95 -13.88 -14.15
CA VAL A 131 32.19 -14.76 -13.25
C VAL A 131 32.03 -14.06 -11.90
N ARG A 132 30.79 -14.01 -11.42
CA ARG A 132 30.42 -13.37 -10.15
C ARG A 132 30.09 -14.45 -9.12
N LYS A 133 30.39 -14.19 -7.85
CA LYS A 133 30.00 -15.03 -6.72
C LYS A 133 29.06 -14.25 -5.81
N VAL A 134 27.97 -14.87 -5.39
CA VAL A 134 27.02 -14.36 -4.42
C VAL A 134 27.05 -15.26 -3.19
N THR A 135 27.28 -14.66 -2.02
CA THR A 135 27.27 -15.40 -0.75
C THR A 135 25.82 -15.63 -0.26
N PRO A 136 25.58 -16.59 0.66
CA PRO A 136 24.26 -16.75 1.28
C PRO A 136 23.72 -15.49 1.97
N ALA A 137 24.61 -14.59 2.42
CA ALA A 137 24.25 -13.29 2.98
C ALA A 137 23.82 -12.25 1.93
N GLY A 138 23.95 -12.56 0.64
CA GLY A 138 23.54 -11.72 -0.47
C GLY A 138 24.58 -10.70 -0.93
N SER A 139 25.87 -10.86 -0.59
CA SER A 139 26.95 -10.00 -1.12
C SER A 139 27.49 -10.56 -2.43
N ILE A 140 27.71 -9.69 -3.43
CA ILE A 140 28.25 -10.08 -4.76
C ILE A 140 29.69 -9.59 -4.96
N THR A 141 30.54 -10.43 -5.55
CA THR A 141 31.91 -10.08 -5.95
C THR A 141 32.31 -10.74 -7.27
N THR A 142 33.26 -10.14 -8.00
CA THR A 142 33.91 -10.79 -9.15
C THR A 142 34.94 -11.81 -8.68
N VAL A 143 34.87 -13.05 -9.18
CA VAL A 143 35.81 -14.14 -8.85
C VAL A 143 36.69 -14.57 -10.04
N ALA A 144 36.30 -14.24 -11.26
CA ALA A 144 37.13 -14.43 -12.45
C ALA A 144 36.78 -13.40 -13.54
N GLY A 145 37.75 -13.03 -14.37
CA GLY A 145 37.54 -12.11 -15.49
C GLY A 145 37.83 -10.64 -15.13
N THR A 146 38.45 -9.91 -16.04
CA THR A 146 38.75 -8.47 -15.89
C THR A 146 37.58 -7.56 -16.29
N GLY A 147 36.59 -8.08 -17.02
CA GLY A 147 35.56 -7.26 -17.69
C GLY A 147 35.79 -7.05 -19.17
N THR A 148 37.02 -7.29 -19.64
CA THR A 148 37.40 -7.10 -21.03
C THR A 148 37.48 -8.44 -21.74
N ALA A 149 36.79 -8.56 -22.87
CA ALA A 149 36.86 -9.75 -23.71
C ALA A 149 38.31 -10.03 -24.16
N GLY A 150 38.80 -11.24 -23.91
CA GLY A 150 40.13 -11.67 -24.35
C GLY A 150 40.56 -12.96 -23.66
N TYR A 151 41.82 -13.36 -23.85
CA TYR A 151 42.43 -14.53 -23.22
C TYR A 151 43.77 -14.17 -22.59
N SER A 152 43.90 -14.37 -21.28
CA SER A 152 45.17 -14.25 -20.55
C SER A 152 45.11 -14.98 -19.21
N GLY A 153 46.24 -15.01 -18.47
CA GLY A 153 46.25 -15.24 -17.03
C GLY A 153 46.37 -16.69 -16.56
N ASP A 154 46.71 -17.65 -17.44
CA ASP A 154 47.00 -19.02 -16.98
C ASP A 154 48.17 -19.02 -15.98
N GLY A 155 47.94 -19.63 -14.80
CA GLY A 155 48.86 -19.64 -13.67
C GLY A 155 48.83 -18.38 -12.80
N ALA A 156 47.96 -17.40 -13.11
CA ALA A 156 47.79 -16.17 -12.34
C ALA A 156 46.44 -16.12 -11.60
N ALA A 157 46.19 -15.05 -10.84
CA ALA A 157 44.93 -14.81 -10.17
C ALA A 157 43.76 -14.70 -11.18
N ALA A 158 42.67 -15.41 -10.92
CA ALA A 158 41.51 -15.49 -11.83
C ALA A 158 40.86 -14.13 -12.12
N THR A 159 40.90 -13.20 -11.17
CA THR A 159 40.38 -11.83 -11.32
C THR A 159 41.23 -10.94 -12.23
N ALA A 160 42.48 -11.33 -12.50
CA ALA A 160 43.38 -10.65 -13.44
C ALA A 160 43.38 -11.28 -14.84
N ALA A 161 42.75 -12.45 -15.01
CA ALA A 161 42.65 -13.13 -16.29
C ALA A 161 41.53 -12.54 -17.16
N SER A 162 41.76 -12.45 -18.46
CA SER A 162 40.70 -12.10 -19.41
C SER A 162 39.95 -13.35 -19.85
N LEU A 163 38.62 -13.25 -19.87
CA LEU A 163 37.67 -14.23 -20.39
C LEU A 163 36.93 -13.58 -21.56
N ALA A 164 36.33 -14.36 -22.45
CA ALA A 164 35.53 -13.84 -23.55
C ALA A 164 34.18 -14.57 -23.60
N ASN A 165 33.12 -13.86 -23.24
CA ASN A 165 31.75 -14.36 -23.15
C ASN A 165 31.63 -15.68 -22.36
N PRO A 166 32.01 -15.73 -21.06
CA PRO A 166 31.89 -16.95 -20.28
C PRO A 166 30.41 -17.33 -20.16
N THR A 167 30.04 -18.56 -20.55
CA THR A 167 28.62 -18.97 -20.61
C THR A 167 28.22 -20.01 -19.56
N GLY A 168 29.08 -20.99 -19.28
CA GLY A 168 28.79 -22.09 -18.38
C GLY A 168 29.71 -22.06 -17.17
N VAL A 169 29.18 -22.43 -16.01
CA VAL A 169 29.97 -22.58 -14.78
C VAL A 169 29.59 -23.86 -14.05
N ALA A 170 30.58 -24.57 -13.52
CA ALA A 170 30.38 -25.78 -12.72
C ALA A 170 31.38 -25.85 -11.57
N LEU A 171 31.07 -26.62 -10.55
CA LEU A 171 31.95 -26.85 -9.41
C LEU A 171 32.24 -28.34 -9.28
N ASP A 172 33.49 -28.71 -8.99
CA ASP A 172 33.79 -30.08 -8.56
C ASP A 172 33.50 -30.27 -7.06
N GLY A 173 33.56 -31.52 -6.59
CA GLY A 173 33.29 -31.86 -5.18
C GLY A 173 34.24 -31.22 -4.16
N THR A 174 35.36 -30.64 -4.61
CA THR A 174 36.30 -29.89 -3.76
C THR A 174 36.04 -28.38 -3.76
N GLY A 175 35.18 -27.90 -4.67
CA GLY A 175 34.82 -26.49 -4.84
C GLY A 175 35.66 -25.73 -5.87
N ASN A 176 36.44 -26.41 -6.72
CA ASN A 176 37.09 -25.71 -7.84
C ASN A 176 36.04 -25.32 -8.88
N LEU A 177 36.14 -24.11 -9.41
CA LEU A 177 35.22 -23.54 -10.39
C LEU A 177 35.72 -23.80 -11.81
N TYR A 178 34.86 -24.35 -12.66
CA TYR A 178 35.13 -24.54 -14.09
C TYR A 178 34.26 -23.58 -14.89
N ILE A 179 34.83 -22.98 -15.93
CA ILE A 179 34.22 -21.90 -16.71
C ILE A 179 34.33 -22.25 -18.19
N ALA A 180 33.21 -22.22 -18.91
CA ALA A 180 33.19 -22.35 -20.36
C ALA A 180 33.50 -20.97 -20.95
N ASP A 181 34.75 -20.79 -21.38
CA ASP A 181 35.26 -19.55 -21.96
C ASP A 181 34.98 -19.57 -23.47
N GLN A 182 33.71 -19.33 -23.78
CA GLN A 182 33.03 -19.74 -25.01
C GLN A 182 33.72 -19.21 -26.28
N GLN A 183 33.97 -17.90 -26.34
CA GLN A 183 34.61 -17.27 -27.51
C GLN A 183 36.11 -17.58 -27.59
N ASN A 184 36.73 -17.99 -26.48
CA ASN A 184 38.10 -18.44 -26.45
C ASN A 184 38.26 -19.94 -26.74
N HIS A 185 37.15 -20.67 -26.95
CA HIS A 185 37.12 -22.09 -27.27
C HIS A 185 37.84 -22.98 -26.24
N ARG A 186 37.66 -22.66 -24.96
CA ARG A 186 38.37 -23.30 -23.85
C ARG A 186 37.46 -23.55 -22.66
N ILE A 187 37.86 -24.51 -21.83
CA ILE A 187 37.38 -24.66 -20.46
C ILE A 187 38.50 -24.21 -19.51
N ARG A 188 38.17 -23.28 -18.62
CA ARG A 188 39.09 -22.75 -17.60
C ARG A 188 38.73 -23.32 -16.24
N LYS A 189 39.71 -23.53 -15.38
CA LYS A 189 39.55 -23.96 -13.98
C LYS A 189 40.15 -22.91 -13.06
N VAL A 190 39.39 -22.48 -12.05
CA VAL A 190 39.85 -21.67 -10.93
C VAL A 190 39.91 -22.57 -9.70
N ASP A 191 41.10 -22.74 -9.15
CA ASP A 191 41.28 -23.54 -7.94
C ASP A 191 40.92 -22.77 -6.65
N LEU A 192 40.97 -23.45 -5.52
CA LEU A 192 40.68 -22.85 -4.21
C LEU A 192 41.65 -21.73 -3.79
N SER A 193 42.83 -21.63 -4.41
CA SER A 193 43.76 -20.50 -4.20
C SER A 193 43.40 -19.27 -5.03
N GLY A 194 42.43 -19.39 -5.94
CA GLY A 194 42.04 -18.35 -6.88
C GLY A 194 42.91 -18.30 -8.13
N THR A 195 43.69 -19.35 -8.42
CA THR A 195 44.55 -19.44 -9.62
C THR A 195 43.76 -20.03 -10.78
N ILE A 196 43.82 -19.39 -11.95
CA ILE A 196 43.12 -19.86 -13.17
C ILE A 196 44.06 -20.62 -14.12
N THR A 197 43.58 -21.70 -14.73
CA THR A 197 44.31 -22.52 -15.71
C THR A 197 43.39 -23.02 -16.82
N THR A 198 43.93 -23.35 -18.00
CA THR A 198 43.17 -24.03 -19.06
C THR A 198 43.20 -25.54 -18.84
N VAL A 199 42.02 -26.18 -18.83
CA VAL A 199 41.89 -27.65 -18.64
C VAL A 199 41.40 -28.39 -19.88
N ALA A 200 40.80 -27.68 -20.84
CA ALA A 200 40.46 -28.23 -22.16
C ALA A 200 40.40 -27.12 -23.23
N GLY A 201 40.69 -27.49 -24.49
CA GLY A 201 40.61 -26.59 -25.64
C GLY A 201 41.94 -25.93 -26.02
N SER A 202 42.25 -25.95 -27.32
CA SER A 202 43.52 -25.45 -27.89
C SER A 202 43.41 -24.05 -28.50
N ALA A 203 42.42 -23.24 -28.10
CA ALA A 203 42.08 -21.94 -28.71
C ALA A 203 41.57 -21.97 -30.16
N THR A 204 41.63 -23.14 -30.82
CA THR A 204 41.31 -23.28 -32.24
C THR A 204 39.97 -23.98 -32.36
N ALA A 205 39.01 -23.33 -33.03
CA ALA A 205 37.73 -23.94 -33.36
C ALA A 205 37.91 -25.26 -34.13
N GLY A 206 37.19 -26.29 -33.72
CA GLY A 206 37.17 -27.62 -34.35
C GLY A 206 36.96 -28.72 -33.31
N PHE A 207 37.02 -29.99 -33.69
CA PHE A 207 36.60 -31.12 -32.83
C PHE A 207 37.64 -32.25 -32.62
N GLY A 208 38.85 -32.14 -33.19
CA GLY A 208 39.87 -33.18 -33.10
C GLY A 208 40.48 -33.34 -31.69
N GLY A 209 41.17 -34.46 -31.43
CA GLY A 209 41.93 -34.69 -30.19
C GLY A 209 41.43 -35.83 -29.29
N ASP A 210 40.42 -36.59 -29.72
CA ASP A 210 39.90 -37.73 -28.94
C ASP A 210 41.00 -38.76 -28.63
N GLY A 211 41.03 -39.22 -27.37
CA GLY A 211 42.07 -40.10 -26.82
C GLY A 211 43.36 -39.39 -26.37
N GLY A 212 43.55 -38.12 -26.76
CA GLY A 212 44.70 -37.29 -26.40
C GLY A 212 44.47 -36.38 -25.20
N ALA A 213 45.44 -35.49 -24.93
CA ALA A 213 45.36 -34.49 -23.86
C ALA A 213 44.26 -33.44 -24.15
N ALA A 214 43.42 -33.15 -23.16
CA ALA A 214 42.29 -32.23 -23.27
C ALA A 214 42.70 -30.80 -23.64
N THR A 215 43.85 -30.32 -23.16
CA THR A 215 44.39 -28.99 -23.47
C THR A 215 44.88 -28.85 -24.92
N ALA A 216 45.17 -29.97 -25.59
CA ALA A 216 45.55 -29.99 -27.01
C ALA A 216 44.35 -30.22 -27.95
N ALA A 217 43.20 -30.65 -27.41
CA ALA A 217 42.00 -30.90 -28.20
C ALA A 217 41.34 -29.61 -28.68
N LYS A 218 40.70 -29.68 -29.85
CA LYS A 218 39.91 -28.56 -30.37
C LYS A 218 38.49 -28.64 -29.80
N LEU A 219 37.99 -27.48 -29.38
CA LEU A 219 36.59 -27.22 -29.03
C LEU A 219 36.10 -26.09 -29.92
N ASN A 220 34.80 -25.99 -30.14
CA ASN A 220 34.18 -24.88 -30.84
C ASN A 220 32.97 -24.36 -30.06
N SER A 221 33.17 -23.19 -29.47
CA SER A 221 32.16 -22.48 -28.67
C SER A 221 31.56 -23.35 -27.56
N PRO A 222 32.36 -23.86 -26.60
CA PRO A 222 31.83 -24.65 -25.50
C PRO A 222 30.88 -23.80 -24.66
N THR A 223 29.71 -24.32 -24.30
CA THR A 223 28.62 -23.53 -23.69
C THR A 223 28.36 -23.85 -22.23
N GLU A 224 28.32 -25.13 -21.85
CA GLU A 224 27.98 -25.59 -20.49
C GLU A 224 28.91 -26.74 -20.09
N ILE A 225 29.11 -26.89 -18.77
CA ILE A 225 29.96 -27.92 -18.18
C ILE A 225 29.17 -28.64 -17.08
N ALA A 226 29.30 -29.96 -17.02
CA ALA A 226 28.86 -30.75 -15.88
C ALA A 226 30.00 -31.60 -15.34
N ILE A 227 29.95 -31.96 -14.05
CA ILE A 227 31.00 -32.75 -13.41
C ILE A 227 30.34 -33.90 -12.64
N ASP A 228 30.78 -35.13 -12.88
CA ASP A 228 30.27 -36.29 -12.13
C ASP A 228 31.04 -36.50 -10.81
N GLY A 229 30.53 -37.40 -9.96
CA GLY A 229 31.15 -37.73 -8.68
C GLY A 229 32.56 -38.36 -8.79
N GLY A 230 32.96 -38.80 -9.98
CA GLY A 230 34.32 -39.27 -10.27
C GLY A 230 35.26 -38.16 -10.75
N GLY A 231 34.79 -36.91 -10.85
CA GLY A 231 35.55 -35.76 -11.33
C GLY A 231 35.72 -35.71 -12.85
N ASN A 232 34.92 -36.45 -13.63
CA ASN A 232 34.92 -36.29 -15.07
C ASN A 232 34.11 -35.05 -15.47
N LEU A 233 34.64 -34.25 -16.39
CA LEU A 233 33.96 -33.09 -16.94
C LEU A 233 33.23 -33.50 -18.22
N TYR A 234 31.99 -33.08 -18.37
CA TYR A 234 31.19 -33.19 -19.59
C TYR A 234 30.99 -31.78 -20.16
N ILE A 235 31.32 -31.60 -21.43
CA ILE A 235 31.36 -30.30 -22.09
C ILE A 235 30.39 -30.33 -23.27
N ALA A 236 29.47 -29.37 -23.28
CA ALA A 236 28.65 -29.09 -24.44
C ALA A 236 29.48 -28.32 -25.48
N ASP A 237 30.01 -29.05 -26.46
CA ASP A 237 30.84 -28.52 -27.56
C ASP A 237 29.91 -28.08 -28.71
N SER A 238 29.14 -27.03 -28.43
CA SER A 238 27.92 -26.63 -29.13
C SER A 238 28.06 -26.56 -30.64
N GLN A 239 29.03 -25.79 -31.15
CA GLN A 239 29.17 -25.61 -32.60
C GLN A 239 29.83 -26.79 -33.30
N ASN A 240 30.33 -27.77 -32.54
CA ASN A 240 30.74 -29.06 -33.06
C ASN A 240 29.64 -30.12 -32.94
N ASN A 241 28.44 -29.79 -32.43
CA ASN A 241 27.31 -30.73 -32.29
C ASN A 241 27.64 -31.98 -31.47
N ARG A 242 28.42 -31.82 -30.39
CA ARG A 242 28.96 -32.92 -29.58
C ARG A 242 28.92 -32.65 -28.09
N ILE A 243 28.88 -33.73 -27.32
CA ILE A 243 29.23 -33.72 -25.89
C ILE A 243 30.60 -34.40 -25.72
N ARG A 244 31.52 -33.71 -25.05
CA ARG A 244 32.89 -34.18 -24.82
C ARG A 244 33.07 -34.54 -23.35
N LYS A 245 33.82 -35.60 -23.04
CA LYS A 245 34.18 -36.01 -21.68
C LYS A 245 35.68 -35.85 -21.46
N VAL A 246 36.07 -35.17 -20.38
CA VAL A 246 37.47 -35.08 -19.92
C VAL A 246 37.59 -35.84 -18.61
N THR A 247 38.55 -36.78 -18.55
CA THR A 247 38.82 -37.54 -17.31
C THR A 247 39.70 -36.75 -16.35
N PRO A 248 39.76 -37.10 -15.05
CA PRO A 248 40.70 -36.50 -14.11
C PRO A 248 42.18 -36.60 -14.54
N ALA A 249 42.53 -37.60 -15.36
CA ALA A 249 43.85 -37.76 -15.95
C ALA A 249 44.13 -36.78 -17.12
N GLY A 250 43.14 -35.98 -17.52
CA GLY A 250 43.28 -34.97 -18.57
C GLY A 250 43.12 -35.50 -19.99
N SER A 251 42.53 -36.68 -20.20
CA SER A 251 42.22 -37.21 -21.55
C SER A 251 40.80 -36.84 -21.98
N ILE A 252 40.61 -36.45 -23.24
CA ILE A 252 39.30 -36.07 -23.81
C ILE A 252 38.74 -37.12 -24.77
N THR A 253 37.42 -37.32 -24.79
CA THR A 253 36.71 -38.19 -25.74
C THR A 253 35.32 -37.64 -26.10
N THR A 254 34.74 -38.04 -27.22
CA THR A 254 33.34 -37.77 -27.56
C THR A 254 32.42 -38.82 -26.94
N VAL A 255 31.36 -38.40 -26.24
CA VAL A 255 30.39 -39.31 -25.60
C VAL A 255 28.98 -39.24 -26.20
N ALA A 256 28.66 -38.17 -26.92
CA ALA A 256 27.43 -38.06 -27.70
C ALA A 256 27.62 -37.12 -28.89
N GLY A 257 26.91 -37.40 -29.99
CA GLY A 257 26.96 -36.60 -31.22
C GLY A 257 28.09 -37.04 -32.17
N ASN A 258 27.77 -37.15 -33.46
CA ASN A 258 28.73 -37.47 -34.52
C ASN A 258 29.37 -36.22 -35.15
N GLY A 259 28.89 -35.02 -34.81
CA GLY A 259 29.34 -33.73 -35.35
C GLY A 259 28.54 -33.20 -36.53
N VAL A 260 27.58 -33.95 -37.05
CA VAL A 260 26.65 -33.49 -38.09
C VAL A 260 25.38 -32.95 -37.42
N ALA A 261 25.09 -31.68 -37.68
CA ALA A 261 23.88 -31.00 -37.21
C ALA A 261 22.62 -31.73 -37.72
N GLY A 262 21.73 -32.10 -36.80
CA GLY A 262 20.45 -32.73 -37.12
C GLY A 262 19.93 -33.55 -35.95
N PHE A 263 18.84 -34.30 -36.16
CA PHE A 263 18.21 -35.16 -35.16
C PHE A 263 18.18 -36.61 -35.65
N GLY A 264 18.54 -37.56 -34.77
CA GLY A 264 18.46 -39.00 -35.04
C GLY A 264 19.16 -39.84 -33.96
N GLY A 265 19.11 -41.16 -34.10
CA GLY A 265 19.88 -42.11 -33.27
C GLY A 265 19.20 -42.64 -32.01
N ASP A 266 17.93 -42.31 -31.76
CA ASP A 266 17.21 -42.80 -30.58
C ASP A 266 17.18 -44.34 -30.52
N GLY A 267 17.49 -44.89 -29.34
CA GLY A 267 17.66 -46.33 -29.10
C GLY A 267 19.02 -46.90 -29.51
N GLY A 268 19.88 -46.11 -30.15
CA GLY A 268 21.23 -46.49 -30.59
C GLY A 268 22.37 -45.87 -29.78
N ALA A 269 23.60 -46.11 -30.23
CA ALA A 269 24.81 -45.57 -29.59
C ALA A 269 24.90 -44.04 -29.73
N ALA A 270 25.06 -43.34 -28.60
CA ALA A 270 25.05 -41.87 -28.51
C ALA A 270 26.11 -41.20 -29.39
N ILE A 271 27.29 -41.82 -29.55
CA ILE A 271 28.38 -41.30 -30.39
C ILE A 271 28.06 -41.28 -31.89
N THR A 272 27.03 -42.01 -32.33
CA THR A 272 26.60 -42.05 -33.73
C THR A 272 25.42 -41.12 -34.02
N ALA A 273 24.75 -40.62 -32.97
CA ALA A 273 23.56 -39.80 -33.10
C ALA A 273 23.86 -38.39 -33.62
N ASN A 274 22.85 -37.76 -34.21
CA ASN A 274 22.91 -36.35 -34.56
C ASN A 274 22.38 -35.51 -33.39
N LEU A 275 23.15 -34.49 -33.05
CA LEU A 275 22.75 -33.38 -32.19
C LEU A 275 22.82 -32.10 -33.03
N ASN A 276 22.14 -31.05 -32.61
CA ASN A 276 22.20 -29.75 -33.25
C ASN A 276 22.31 -28.65 -32.20
N ASN A 277 23.52 -28.09 -32.11
CA ASN A 277 23.86 -27.01 -31.19
C ASN A 277 23.49 -27.34 -29.72
N PRO A 278 24.02 -28.44 -29.14
CA PRO A 278 23.69 -28.85 -27.79
C PRO A 278 24.22 -27.81 -26.78
N PHE A 279 23.34 -27.12 -26.06
CA PHE A 279 23.71 -26.00 -25.19
C PHE A 279 24.01 -26.42 -23.76
N GLY A 280 23.04 -27.04 -23.09
CA GLY A 280 23.15 -27.53 -21.72
C GLY A 280 23.53 -29.00 -21.65
N VAL A 281 24.33 -29.35 -20.64
CA VAL A 281 24.64 -30.73 -20.28
C VAL A 281 24.61 -30.87 -18.76
N THR A 282 24.05 -31.97 -18.26
CA THR A 282 24.13 -32.37 -16.84
C THR A 282 24.32 -33.87 -16.73
N VAL A 283 24.81 -34.33 -15.58
CA VAL A 283 25.05 -35.74 -15.29
C VAL A 283 24.51 -36.06 -13.90
N ASP A 284 23.72 -37.13 -13.78
CA ASP A 284 23.18 -37.57 -12.49
C ASP A 284 24.14 -38.54 -11.76
N GLY A 285 23.80 -38.90 -10.52
CA GLY A 285 24.60 -39.80 -9.70
C GLY A 285 24.77 -41.22 -10.25
N SER A 286 23.98 -41.63 -11.25
CA SER A 286 24.11 -42.91 -11.94
C SER A 286 25.07 -42.85 -13.14
N GLY A 287 25.53 -41.64 -13.51
CA GLY A 287 26.31 -41.40 -14.71
C GLY A 287 25.48 -41.23 -15.98
N THR A 288 24.15 -41.03 -15.86
CA THR A 288 23.28 -40.72 -17.00
C THR A 288 23.42 -39.24 -17.36
N ILE A 289 23.59 -38.96 -18.65
CA ILE A 289 23.83 -37.60 -19.17
C ILE A 289 22.54 -37.07 -19.79
N TYR A 290 22.18 -35.84 -19.47
CA TYR A 290 21.04 -35.14 -20.08
C TYR A 290 21.54 -33.95 -20.88
N ILE A 291 21.01 -33.77 -22.07
CA ILE A 291 21.52 -32.83 -23.08
C ILE A 291 20.35 -31.99 -23.58
N ALA A 292 20.49 -30.68 -23.51
CA ALA A 292 19.59 -29.77 -24.21
C ALA A 292 20.02 -29.64 -25.67
N ASP A 293 19.34 -30.36 -26.55
CA ASP A 293 19.58 -30.38 -28.00
C ASP A 293 18.84 -29.19 -28.62
N ALA A 294 19.38 -28.00 -28.36
CA ALA A 294 18.64 -26.73 -28.40
C ALA A 294 18.02 -26.45 -29.77
N SER A 295 18.80 -26.57 -30.84
CA SER A 295 18.31 -26.29 -32.21
C SER A 295 17.46 -27.42 -32.79
N ASN A 296 17.40 -28.57 -32.12
CA ASN A 296 16.42 -29.63 -32.41
C ASN A 296 15.18 -29.54 -31.51
N HIS A 297 15.10 -28.56 -30.61
CA HIS A 297 13.98 -28.33 -29.69
C HIS A 297 13.64 -29.54 -28.82
N ARG A 298 14.67 -30.23 -28.35
CA ARG A 298 14.54 -31.49 -27.60
C ARG A 298 15.49 -31.53 -26.40
N VAL A 299 15.14 -32.37 -25.43
CA VAL A 299 16.07 -32.84 -24.40
C VAL A 299 16.35 -34.32 -24.64
N ARG A 300 17.63 -34.66 -24.72
CA ARG A 300 18.14 -36.01 -24.97
C ARG A 300 18.74 -36.57 -23.69
N MET A 301 18.66 -37.88 -23.52
CA MET A 301 19.24 -38.62 -22.40
C MET A 301 20.17 -39.70 -22.93
N VAL A 302 21.37 -39.82 -22.37
CA VAL A 302 22.35 -40.87 -22.65
C VAL A 302 22.58 -41.69 -21.39
N THR A 303 22.20 -42.96 -21.45
CA THR A 303 22.40 -43.90 -20.35
C THR A 303 23.88 -44.20 -20.10
N SER A 304 24.22 -44.76 -18.94
CA SER A 304 25.58 -45.22 -18.64
C SER A 304 26.12 -46.29 -19.61
N ALA A 305 25.23 -46.99 -20.32
CA ALA A 305 25.56 -47.91 -21.41
C ALA A 305 25.86 -47.22 -22.76
N GLY A 306 25.74 -45.89 -22.82
CA GLY A 306 25.98 -45.10 -24.03
C GLY A 306 24.82 -45.09 -25.03
N ILE A 307 23.60 -45.45 -24.60
CA ILE A 307 22.40 -45.41 -25.46
C ILE A 307 21.68 -44.07 -25.33
N ILE A 308 21.37 -43.42 -26.45
CA ILE A 308 20.67 -42.13 -26.49
C ILE A 308 19.16 -42.28 -26.74
N SER A 309 18.35 -41.40 -26.16
CA SER A 309 16.90 -41.30 -26.41
C SER A 309 16.39 -39.87 -26.20
N THR A 310 15.23 -39.55 -26.77
CA THR A 310 14.52 -38.29 -26.49
C THR A 310 13.63 -38.45 -25.27
N ILE A 311 13.72 -37.52 -24.31
CA ILE A 311 12.90 -37.51 -23.09
C ILE A 311 11.90 -36.35 -23.03
N ALA A 312 12.11 -35.29 -23.81
CA ALA A 312 11.18 -34.17 -23.94
C ALA A 312 11.38 -33.44 -25.28
N GLY A 313 10.31 -32.85 -25.81
CA GLY A 313 10.33 -32.16 -27.10
C GLY A 313 9.91 -33.05 -28.26
N ASP A 314 8.98 -32.58 -29.08
CA ASP A 314 8.58 -33.21 -30.35
C ASP A 314 9.44 -32.78 -31.54
N GLY A 315 10.20 -31.69 -31.38
CA GLY A 315 11.01 -31.05 -32.42
C GLY A 315 10.37 -29.85 -33.08
N THR A 316 9.16 -29.49 -32.71
CA THR A 316 8.46 -28.29 -33.17
C THR A 316 8.80 -27.13 -32.24
N ALA A 317 9.23 -26.00 -32.80
CA ALA A 317 9.39 -24.77 -32.03
C ALA A 317 8.03 -24.26 -31.53
N GLY A 318 7.82 -24.25 -30.22
CA GLY A 318 6.63 -23.65 -29.62
C GLY A 318 6.23 -24.24 -28.29
N TYR A 319 5.01 -23.96 -27.85
CA TYR A 319 4.42 -24.44 -26.59
C TYR A 319 2.97 -24.89 -26.84
N ASN A 320 2.63 -26.11 -26.39
CA ASN A 320 1.31 -26.71 -26.60
C ASN A 320 0.61 -27.14 -25.29
N GLY A 321 0.96 -26.53 -24.15
CA GLY A 321 0.30 -26.76 -22.85
C GLY A 321 1.10 -27.61 -21.86
N ASP A 322 0.45 -27.91 -20.72
CA ASP A 322 0.98 -28.73 -19.62
C ASP A 322 0.10 -29.97 -19.40
N GLY A 323 0.64 -30.99 -18.71
CA GLY A 323 -0.06 -32.24 -18.38
C GLY A 323 0.00 -33.32 -19.47
N GLY A 324 0.60 -33.01 -20.62
CA GLY A 324 0.83 -33.96 -21.71
C GLY A 324 2.07 -34.84 -21.53
N VAL A 325 2.27 -35.76 -22.48
CA VAL A 325 3.48 -36.59 -22.58
C VAL A 325 4.65 -35.73 -23.08
N ALA A 326 5.77 -35.74 -22.35
CA ALA A 326 6.91 -34.86 -22.58
C ALA A 326 7.51 -34.96 -23.99
N THR A 327 7.56 -36.16 -24.59
CA THR A 327 8.07 -36.40 -25.95
C THR A 327 7.10 -35.97 -27.06
N ALA A 328 5.85 -35.64 -26.73
CA ALA A 328 4.85 -35.09 -27.64
C ALA A 328 4.58 -33.59 -27.39
N SER A 329 5.28 -32.97 -26.43
CA SER A 329 5.16 -31.56 -26.12
C SER A 329 6.22 -30.74 -26.86
N SER A 330 5.82 -29.58 -27.36
CA SER A 330 6.74 -28.65 -28.03
C SER A 330 7.59 -27.91 -26.98
N LEU A 331 8.87 -27.76 -27.30
CA LEU A 331 9.84 -26.90 -26.63
C LEU A 331 10.38 -25.90 -27.65
N TYR A 332 11.03 -24.84 -27.20
CA TYR A 332 11.68 -23.91 -28.11
C TYR A 332 13.05 -23.50 -27.58
N SER A 333 14.08 -24.05 -28.25
CA SER A 333 15.50 -23.80 -27.95
C SER A 333 15.84 -24.02 -26.47
N PRO A 334 15.65 -25.23 -25.91
CA PRO A 334 15.98 -25.50 -24.53
C PRO A 334 17.45 -25.20 -24.25
N GLY A 335 17.73 -24.46 -23.17
CA GLY A 335 19.07 -24.04 -22.76
C GLY A 335 19.70 -25.02 -21.77
N GLY A 336 19.48 -24.79 -20.48
CA GLY A 336 19.99 -25.60 -19.38
C GLY A 336 19.02 -26.71 -18.94
N VAL A 337 19.59 -27.80 -18.46
CA VAL A 337 18.87 -28.96 -17.91
C VAL A 337 19.50 -29.37 -16.58
N VAL A 338 18.66 -29.70 -15.59
CA VAL A 338 19.10 -30.25 -14.29
C VAL A 338 18.17 -31.35 -13.84
N VAL A 339 18.69 -32.33 -13.10
CA VAL A 339 17.93 -33.48 -12.59
C VAL A 339 17.95 -33.48 -11.07
N ASP A 340 16.80 -33.70 -10.45
CA ASP A 340 16.70 -33.82 -9.00
C ASP A 340 16.98 -35.25 -8.51
N GLY A 341 17.13 -35.42 -7.19
CA GLY A 341 17.41 -36.74 -6.59
C GLY A 341 16.29 -37.78 -6.76
N SER A 342 15.11 -37.37 -7.25
CA SER A 342 14.00 -38.28 -7.60
C SER A 342 13.98 -38.64 -9.10
N GLY A 343 14.90 -38.08 -9.89
CA GLY A 343 14.95 -38.29 -11.35
C GLY A 343 14.03 -37.38 -12.15
N ASN A 344 13.45 -36.33 -11.56
CA ASN A 344 12.70 -35.36 -12.35
C ASN A 344 13.65 -34.40 -13.08
N VAL A 345 13.33 -34.05 -14.32
CA VAL A 345 14.17 -33.20 -15.18
C VAL A 345 13.57 -31.80 -15.27
N TYR A 346 14.35 -30.78 -14.97
CA TYR A 346 13.98 -29.38 -15.13
C TYR A 346 14.69 -28.80 -16.35
N ILE A 347 13.94 -28.08 -17.18
CA ILE A 347 14.36 -27.65 -18.51
C ILE A 347 14.09 -26.16 -18.64
N ALA A 348 15.14 -25.37 -18.88
CA ALA A 348 14.99 -23.99 -19.29
C ALA A 348 14.51 -23.95 -20.75
N ASP A 349 13.21 -23.73 -20.95
CA ASP A 349 12.56 -23.65 -22.26
C ASP A 349 12.65 -22.21 -22.77
N SER A 350 13.87 -21.86 -23.20
CA SER A 350 14.39 -20.49 -23.21
C SER A 350 13.58 -19.54 -24.09
N GLN A 351 13.29 -19.90 -25.35
CA GLN A 351 12.52 -19.05 -26.26
C GLN A 351 11.01 -19.06 -25.95
N ASN A 352 10.54 -20.05 -25.19
CA ASN A 352 9.18 -20.06 -24.65
C ASN A 352 9.06 -19.30 -23.33
N ASN A 353 10.15 -18.72 -22.79
CA ASN A 353 10.17 -17.92 -21.56
C ASN A 353 9.64 -18.69 -20.33
N ARG A 354 9.96 -19.98 -20.24
CA ARG A 354 9.46 -20.89 -19.20
C ARG A 354 10.56 -21.79 -18.64
N LEU A 355 10.36 -22.23 -17.40
CA LEU A 355 11.03 -23.40 -16.84
C LEU A 355 10.01 -24.55 -16.79
N ARG A 356 10.36 -25.69 -17.39
CA ARG A 356 9.51 -26.89 -17.49
C ARG A 356 10.06 -27.97 -16.56
N LYS A 357 9.19 -28.85 -16.08
CA LYS A 357 9.54 -30.04 -15.29
C LYS A 357 8.95 -31.28 -15.96
N VAL A 358 9.75 -32.32 -16.13
CA VAL A 358 9.34 -33.64 -16.57
C VAL A 358 9.43 -34.59 -15.38
N LEU A 359 8.30 -35.22 -15.05
CA LEU A 359 8.25 -36.27 -14.03
C LEU A 359 8.80 -37.59 -14.57
N THR A 360 9.23 -38.50 -13.69
CA THR A 360 9.70 -39.84 -14.07
C THR A 360 8.67 -40.66 -14.86
N GLY A 361 7.37 -40.36 -14.69
CA GLY A 361 6.27 -40.93 -15.49
C GLY A 361 6.12 -40.34 -16.91
N GLY A 362 6.98 -39.40 -17.32
CA GLY A 362 6.99 -38.80 -18.65
C GLY A 362 5.99 -37.65 -18.86
N THR A 363 5.36 -37.13 -17.81
CA THR A 363 4.46 -35.97 -17.88
C THR A 363 5.25 -34.66 -17.74
N ILE A 364 4.93 -33.65 -18.56
CA ILE A 364 5.58 -32.32 -18.52
C ILE A 364 4.63 -31.24 -17.98
N SER A 365 5.17 -30.32 -17.17
CA SER A 365 4.44 -29.15 -16.66
C SER A 365 5.33 -27.92 -16.54
N THR A 366 4.74 -26.73 -16.51
CA THR A 366 5.43 -25.47 -16.24
C THR A 366 5.60 -25.30 -14.74
N VAL A 367 6.82 -24.99 -14.30
CA VAL A 367 7.15 -24.71 -12.89
C VAL A 367 7.54 -23.25 -12.67
N ALA A 368 7.94 -22.53 -13.74
CA ALA A 368 8.11 -21.09 -13.71
C ALA A 368 7.95 -20.45 -15.09
N GLY A 369 7.62 -19.16 -15.12
CA GLY A 369 7.41 -18.43 -16.36
C GLY A 369 5.99 -18.59 -16.89
N ASN A 370 5.36 -17.49 -17.33
CA ASN A 370 4.03 -17.50 -17.95
C ASN A 370 4.09 -17.47 -19.50
N GLY A 371 5.29 -17.31 -20.07
CA GLY A 371 5.50 -17.18 -21.51
C GLY A 371 5.33 -15.78 -22.10
N THR A 372 5.03 -14.79 -21.25
CA THR A 372 4.93 -13.38 -21.63
C THR A 372 6.11 -12.60 -21.09
N ILE A 373 6.53 -11.57 -21.83
CA ILE A 373 7.57 -10.65 -21.42
C ILE A 373 6.86 -9.44 -20.76
N ASN A 374 7.31 -9.03 -19.57
CA ASN A 374 6.97 -7.75 -18.90
C ASN A 374 5.68 -7.60 -18.05
N TYR A 375 4.76 -8.57 -17.95
CA TYR A 375 3.52 -8.41 -17.16
C TYR A 375 3.34 -9.48 -16.06
N GLY A 376 3.22 -9.09 -14.79
CA GLY A 376 3.05 -10.06 -13.70
C GLY A 376 2.56 -9.46 -12.37
N GLY A 377 2.30 -10.33 -11.40
CA GLY A 377 1.94 -9.97 -10.02
C GLY A 377 0.47 -10.20 -9.63
N ASP A 378 -0.40 -10.63 -10.55
CA ASP A 378 -1.80 -10.90 -10.22
C ASP A 378 -1.94 -11.96 -9.11
N GLY A 379 -2.76 -11.65 -8.11
CA GLY A 379 -2.94 -12.47 -6.90
C GLY A 379 -1.83 -12.31 -5.85
N GLY A 380 -0.73 -11.61 -6.17
CA GLY A 380 0.39 -11.32 -5.27
C GLY A 380 0.37 -9.90 -4.69
N ALA A 381 1.41 -9.57 -3.94
CA ALA A 381 1.59 -8.22 -3.40
C ALA A 381 1.76 -7.18 -4.52
N ALA A 382 1.02 -6.09 -4.46
CA ALA A 382 1.06 -5.03 -5.47
C ALA A 382 2.43 -4.38 -5.60
N THR A 383 3.18 -4.28 -4.51
CA THR A 383 4.56 -3.77 -4.46
C THR A 383 5.58 -4.67 -5.15
N SER A 384 5.16 -5.83 -5.66
CA SER A 384 5.99 -6.73 -6.48
C SER A 384 5.49 -6.87 -7.92
N ALA A 385 4.38 -6.19 -8.24
CA ALA A 385 3.78 -6.21 -9.57
C ALA A 385 4.71 -5.59 -10.61
N SER A 386 4.67 -6.14 -11.83
CA SER A 386 5.32 -5.51 -12.98
C SER A 386 4.33 -4.56 -13.64
N LEU A 387 4.32 -3.29 -13.21
CA LEU A 387 3.61 -2.21 -13.90
C LEU A 387 4.50 -1.65 -15.01
N SER A 388 3.89 -1.12 -16.06
CA SER A 388 4.56 -0.51 -17.19
C SER A 388 3.81 0.74 -17.62
N ASN A 389 4.44 1.89 -17.37
CA ASN A 389 3.87 3.22 -17.60
C ASN A 389 2.50 3.39 -16.89
N PRO A 390 2.41 3.23 -15.55
CA PRO A 390 1.16 3.49 -14.84
C PRO A 390 0.75 4.94 -15.11
N PHE A 391 -0.44 5.13 -15.68
CA PHE A 391 -0.93 6.44 -16.13
C PHE A 391 -2.05 6.92 -15.23
N GLY A 392 -3.31 6.58 -15.50
CA GLY A 392 -4.46 7.01 -14.71
C GLY A 392 -4.62 6.23 -13.41
N LEU A 393 -5.02 6.93 -12.36
CA LEU A 393 -5.37 6.38 -11.05
C LEU A 393 -6.80 6.77 -10.68
N ALA A 394 -7.51 5.86 -10.03
CA ALA A 394 -8.78 6.17 -9.36
C ALA A 394 -8.89 5.37 -8.07
N VAL A 395 -9.57 5.92 -7.07
CA VAL A 395 -9.84 5.22 -5.81
C VAL A 395 -11.35 5.04 -5.64
N ASP A 396 -11.79 3.83 -5.32
CA ASP A 396 -13.21 3.58 -5.01
C ASP A 396 -13.55 3.91 -3.54
N GLY A 397 -14.84 3.94 -3.22
CA GLY A 397 -15.31 4.25 -1.86
C GLY A 397 -14.85 3.26 -0.77
N LEU A 398 -14.30 2.10 -1.15
CA LEU A 398 -13.72 1.11 -0.25
C LEU A 398 -12.20 1.30 -0.07
N GLY A 399 -11.58 2.21 -0.81
CA GLY A 399 -10.15 2.48 -0.78
C GLY A 399 -9.31 1.61 -1.71
N ASN A 400 -9.92 0.89 -2.66
CA ASN A 400 -9.15 0.16 -3.68
C ASN A 400 -8.66 1.14 -4.77
N VAL A 401 -7.43 0.94 -5.24
CA VAL A 401 -6.82 1.80 -6.26
C VAL A 401 -6.86 1.09 -7.61
N TYR A 402 -7.43 1.73 -8.62
CA TYR A 402 -7.43 1.29 -10.01
C TYR A 402 -6.34 2.02 -10.76
N ILE A 403 -5.58 1.28 -11.57
CA ILE A 403 -4.35 1.75 -12.21
C ILE A 403 -4.44 1.40 -13.69
N ALA A 404 -4.35 2.40 -14.56
CA ALA A 404 -4.13 2.15 -15.98
C ALA A 404 -2.67 1.76 -16.21
N ASP A 405 -2.42 0.48 -16.42
CA ASP A 405 -1.11 -0.11 -16.67
C ASP A 405 -0.86 -0.05 -18.19
N GLN A 406 -0.61 1.17 -18.66
CA GLN A 406 -0.85 1.62 -20.04
C GLN A 406 -0.11 0.76 -21.08
N GLN A 407 1.17 0.46 -20.86
CA GLN A 407 1.96 -0.32 -21.82
C GLN A 407 1.71 -1.84 -21.71
N ASN A 408 1.20 -2.30 -20.57
CA ASN A 408 0.74 -3.68 -20.40
C ASN A 408 -0.69 -3.91 -20.90
N GLN A 409 -1.35 -2.89 -21.47
CA GLN A 409 -2.71 -2.94 -22.03
C GLN A 409 -3.76 -3.50 -21.07
N ARG A 410 -3.68 -3.07 -19.81
CA ARG A 410 -4.51 -3.57 -18.72
C ARG A 410 -4.93 -2.45 -17.77
N ILE A 411 -6.05 -2.66 -17.09
CA ILE A 411 -6.40 -1.93 -15.87
C ILE A 411 -6.20 -2.87 -14.69
N ARG A 412 -5.43 -2.43 -13.70
CA ARG A 412 -5.10 -3.18 -12.49
C ARG A 412 -5.87 -2.62 -11.31
N LYS A 413 -6.21 -3.47 -10.34
CA LYS A 413 -6.81 -3.11 -9.05
C LYS A 413 -5.89 -3.53 -7.93
N LEU A 414 -5.39 -2.57 -7.16
CA LEU A 414 -4.78 -2.76 -5.85
C LEU A 414 -5.90 -2.76 -4.79
N ALA A 415 -6.11 -3.90 -4.15
CA ALA A 415 -7.02 -4.05 -3.04
C ALA A 415 -6.43 -3.48 -1.74
N THR A 416 -7.29 -3.11 -0.78
CA THR A 416 -6.84 -2.66 0.55
C THR A 416 -6.05 -3.71 1.33
N SER A 417 -6.15 -4.99 0.95
CA SER A 417 -5.30 -6.09 1.45
C SER A 417 -3.85 -6.03 0.96
N GLY A 418 -3.52 -5.16 0.00
CA GLY A 418 -2.21 -5.10 -0.65
C GLY A 418 -2.07 -6.03 -1.87
N THR A 419 -3.13 -6.73 -2.27
CA THR A 419 -3.12 -7.63 -3.43
C THR A 419 -3.41 -6.88 -4.72
N ILE A 420 -2.70 -7.18 -5.82
CA ILE A 420 -3.01 -6.64 -7.15
C ILE A 420 -3.69 -7.68 -8.04
N THR A 421 -4.63 -7.24 -8.88
CA THR A 421 -5.32 -8.08 -9.88
C THR A 421 -5.61 -7.29 -11.15
N THR A 422 -5.82 -7.98 -12.27
CA THR A 422 -6.31 -7.37 -13.52
C THR A 422 -7.83 -7.36 -13.54
N VAL A 423 -8.42 -6.20 -13.81
CA VAL A 423 -9.88 -6.03 -13.88
C VAL A 423 -10.39 -5.73 -15.29
N ALA A 424 -9.51 -5.31 -16.20
CA ALA A 424 -9.81 -5.15 -17.62
C ALA A 424 -8.54 -5.26 -18.47
N GLY A 425 -8.70 -5.68 -19.72
CA GLY A 425 -7.58 -5.82 -20.66
C GLY A 425 -6.92 -7.20 -20.63
N ASN A 426 -6.60 -7.73 -21.80
CA ASN A 426 -5.96 -9.03 -21.99
C ASN A 426 -4.46 -8.93 -22.33
N GLY A 427 -3.91 -7.72 -22.39
CA GLY A 427 -2.51 -7.47 -22.78
C GLY A 427 -2.26 -7.25 -24.26
N THR A 428 -3.28 -7.40 -25.12
CA THR A 428 -3.17 -7.17 -26.55
C THR A 428 -3.56 -5.74 -26.88
N TYR A 429 -2.68 -5.01 -27.59
CA TYR A 429 -3.00 -3.71 -28.14
C TYR A 429 -4.11 -3.84 -29.20
N GLY A 430 -5.23 -3.16 -29.00
CA GLY A 430 -6.33 -3.12 -29.97
C GLY A 430 -7.69 -2.96 -29.30
N PHE A 431 -8.77 -3.24 -30.04
CA PHE A 431 -10.15 -3.09 -29.58
C PHE A 431 -10.95 -4.39 -29.75
N SER A 432 -11.59 -4.88 -28.67
CA SER A 432 -12.54 -6.00 -28.69
C SER A 432 -13.36 -6.05 -27.38
N GLY A 433 -14.27 -7.04 -27.29
CA GLY A 433 -14.83 -7.51 -26.01
C GLY A 433 -16.10 -6.81 -25.52
N ASP A 434 -16.70 -5.90 -26.28
CA ASP A 434 -17.97 -5.26 -25.88
C ASP A 434 -19.07 -6.32 -25.61
N GLY A 435 -19.71 -6.22 -24.45
CA GLY A 435 -20.72 -7.17 -23.96
C GLY A 435 -20.16 -8.43 -23.29
N GLY A 436 -18.83 -8.63 -23.30
CA GLY A 436 -18.15 -9.78 -22.71
C GLY A 436 -17.35 -9.44 -21.44
N PRO A 437 -16.59 -10.42 -20.90
CA PRO A 437 -15.71 -10.22 -19.76
C PRO A 437 -14.62 -9.17 -20.04
N ALA A 438 -14.47 -8.21 -19.14
CA ALA A 438 -13.53 -7.11 -19.26
C ALA A 438 -12.07 -7.56 -19.35
N THR A 439 -11.71 -8.66 -18.67
CA THR A 439 -10.37 -9.25 -18.69
C THR A 439 -10.03 -9.97 -20.00
N ALA A 440 -11.02 -10.26 -20.85
CA ALA A 440 -10.81 -10.85 -22.16
C ALA A 440 -10.70 -9.79 -23.27
N ALA A 441 -11.12 -8.55 -23.02
CA ALA A 441 -11.09 -7.46 -24.00
C ALA A 441 -9.66 -6.97 -24.27
N SER A 442 -9.39 -6.54 -25.50
CA SER A 442 -8.21 -5.73 -25.82
C SER A 442 -8.46 -4.25 -25.57
N LEU A 443 -7.41 -3.57 -25.08
CA LEU A 443 -7.34 -2.13 -24.85
C LEU A 443 -6.12 -1.57 -25.60
N ALA A 444 -6.13 -0.28 -25.91
CA ALA A 444 -5.01 0.38 -26.59
C ALA A 444 -4.60 1.64 -25.82
N ASN A 445 -3.50 1.53 -25.08
CA ASN A 445 -2.88 2.59 -24.28
C ASN A 445 -3.88 3.31 -23.37
N ALA A 446 -4.68 2.54 -22.61
CA ALA A 446 -5.64 3.12 -21.68
C ALA A 446 -4.98 4.16 -20.75
N ALA A 447 -5.57 5.36 -20.68
CA ALA A 447 -4.99 6.52 -20.00
C ALA A 447 -5.69 6.80 -18.67
N GLY A 448 -6.68 7.69 -18.63
CA GLY A 448 -7.45 8.02 -17.43
C GLY A 448 -8.44 6.93 -17.06
N VAL A 449 -8.66 6.77 -15.74
CA VAL A 449 -9.71 5.91 -15.18
C VAL A 449 -10.52 6.67 -14.14
N ALA A 450 -11.79 6.32 -13.99
CA ALA A 450 -12.67 6.88 -12.96
C ALA A 450 -13.64 5.81 -12.44
N ILE A 451 -14.01 5.90 -11.16
CA ILE A 451 -15.01 5.01 -10.55
C ILE A 451 -16.22 5.85 -10.14
N ASP A 452 -17.43 5.42 -10.49
CA ASP A 452 -18.66 6.05 -9.99
C ASP A 452 -19.12 5.49 -8.64
N GLY A 453 -20.11 6.13 -8.01
CA GLY A 453 -20.65 5.71 -6.71
C GLY A 453 -21.31 4.32 -6.70
N SER A 454 -21.57 3.73 -7.87
CA SER A 454 -22.07 2.35 -8.02
C SER A 454 -20.94 1.34 -8.26
N GLY A 455 -19.68 1.78 -8.30
CA GLY A 455 -18.51 0.94 -8.55
C GLY A 455 -18.27 0.63 -10.03
N ASN A 456 -18.91 1.33 -10.97
CA ASN A 456 -18.55 1.16 -12.38
C ASN A 456 -17.22 1.88 -12.68
N LEU A 457 -16.36 1.20 -13.41
CA LEU A 457 -15.06 1.71 -13.86
C LEU A 457 -15.18 2.26 -15.28
N TYR A 458 -14.84 3.53 -15.47
CA TYR A 458 -14.74 4.19 -16.77
C TYR A 458 -13.26 4.30 -17.16
N ILE A 459 -12.96 4.01 -18.42
CA ILE A 459 -11.60 3.90 -18.94
C ILE A 459 -11.51 4.73 -20.22
N ALA A 460 -10.61 5.70 -20.26
CA ALA A 460 -10.23 6.36 -21.50
C ALA A 460 -9.32 5.42 -22.30
N ASP A 461 -9.89 4.71 -23.27
CA ASP A 461 -9.20 3.78 -24.16
C ASP A 461 -8.58 4.58 -25.31
N GLN A 462 -7.55 5.35 -24.94
CA GLN A 462 -6.98 6.47 -25.68
C GLN A 462 -6.60 6.12 -27.12
N GLY A 463 -5.85 5.03 -27.32
CA GLY A 463 -5.41 4.56 -28.64
C GLY A 463 -6.56 4.05 -29.51
N ASN A 464 -7.68 3.67 -28.88
CA ASN A 464 -8.89 3.26 -29.57
C ASN A 464 -9.89 4.40 -29.76
N ASN A 465 -9.59 5.64 -29.34
CA ASN A 465 -10.46 6.82 -29.44
C ASN A 465 -11.87 6.61 -28.85
N ARG A 466 -11.92 5.92 -27.70
CA ARG A 466 -13.18 5.53 -27.03
C ARG A 466 -13.08 5.72 -25.52
N VAL A 467 -14.24 5.78 -24.86
CA VAL A 467 -14.37 5.58 -23.42
C VAL A 467 -15.14 4.29 -23.18
N ARG A 468 -14.57 3.40 -22.35
CA ARG A 468 -15.13 2.09 -22.01
C ARG A 468 -15.67 2.12 -20.58
N LYS A 469 -16.69 1.32 -20.29
CA LYS A 469 -17.27 1.12 -18.97
C LYS A 469 -17.22 -0.35 -18.60
N VAL A 470 -16.69 -0.65 -17.41
CA VAL A 470 -16.69 -1.96 -16.78
C VAL A 470 -17.64 -1.92 -15.59
N THR A 471 -18.59 -2.86 -15.56
CA THR A 471 -19.53 -3.02 -14.44
C THR A 471 -18.88 -3.75 -13.27
N PRO A 472 -19.42 -3.66 -12.03
CA PRO A 472 -18.95 -4.46 -10.90
C PRO A 472 -18.99 -5.98 -11.17
N ALA A 473 -19.88 -6.44 -12.07
CA ALA A 473 -19.95 -7.83 -12.51
C ALA A 473 -18.84 -8.23 -13.51
N GLY A 474 -18.00 -7.29 -13.94
CA GLY A 474 -16.86 -7.53 -14.83
C GLY A 474 -17.18 -7.52 -16.32
N SER A 475 -18.35 -7.04 -16.75
CA SER A 475 -18.65 -6.86 -18.19
C SER A 475 -18.17 -5.51 -18.70
N ILE A 476 -17.56 -5.46 -19.89
CA ILE A 476 -17.09 -4.21 -20.54
C ILE A 476 -17.98 -3.78 -21.72
N THR A 477 -18.15 -2.47 -21.92
CA THR A 477 -18.90 -1.87 -23.04
C THR A 477 -18.30 -0.51 -23.45
N THR A 478 -18.53 -0.06 -24.68
CA THR A 478 -18.22 1.31 -25.11
C THR A 478 -19.35 2.27 -24.71
N VAL A 479 -19.01 3.38 -24.05
CA VAL A 479 -19.98 4.41 -23.61
C VAL A 479 -19.83 5.76 -24.34
N ALA A 480 -18.68 6.02 -24.96
CA ALA A 480 -18.47 7.18 -25.82
C ALA A 480 -17.38 6.91 -26.85
N GLY A 481 -17.46 7.57 -28.00
CA GLY A 481 -16.49 7.42 -29.08
C GLY A 481 -16.83 6.29 -30.04
N ASN A 482 -16.67 6.55 -31.34
CA ASN A 482 -16.88 5.56 -32.40
C ASN A 482 -15.58 4.91 -32.90
N GLY A 483 -14.42 5.37 -32.41
CA GLY A 483 -13.09 4.89 -32.77
C GLY A 483 -12.34 5.69 -33.84
N SER A 484 -13.00 6.65 -34.47
CA SER A 484 -12.36 7.56 -35.43
C SER A 484 -11.71 8.72 -34.69
N ALA A 485 -10.42 8.94 -34.92
CA ALA A 485 -9.66 10.11 -34.43
C ALA A 485 -10.14 11.40 -35.13
N SER A 486 -11.25 11.97 -34.67
CA SER A 486 -11.88 13.18 -35.22
C SER A 486 -12.80 13.83 -34.16
N PHE A 487 -13.55 14.86 -34.55
CA PHE A 487 -14.54 15.54 -33.71
C PHE A 487 -15.91 15.54 -34.40
N SER A 488 -16.94 15.03 -33.72
CA SER A 488 -18.34 15.11 -34.15
C SER A 488 -19.31 14.81 -33.00
N GLY A 489 -20.63 14.91 -33.27
CA GLY A 489 -21.67 14.29 -32.45
C GLY A 489 -22.24 15.12 -31.30
N ASP A 490 -21.93 16.42 -31.19
CA ASP A 490 -22.55 17.28 -30.18
C ASP A 490 -24.08 17.30 -30.30
N GLY A 491 -24.77 17.04 -29.18
CA GLY A 491 -26.22 16.91 -29.09
C GLY A 491 -26.76 15.52 -29.47
N GLY A 492 -25.90 14.59 -29.90
CA GLY A 492 -26.26 13.23 -30.31
C GLY A 492 -25.83 12.14 -29.32
N VAL A 493 -25.97 10.88 -29.75
CA VAL A 493 -25.59 9.69 -28.96
C VAL A 493 -24.07 9.61 -28.81
N ALA A 494 -23.58 9.41 -27.59
CA ALA A 494 -22.16 9.44 -27.25
C ALA A 494 -21.32 8.38 -27.97
N THR A 495 -21.85 7.18 -28.19
CA THR A 495 -21.16 6.09 -28.89
C THR A 495 -21.03 6.31 -30.40
N ALA A 496 -21.81 7.23 -30.98
CA ALA A 496 -21.71 7.61 -32.39
C ALA A 496 -20.75 8.78 -32.63
N ALA A 497 -20.43 9.56 -31.59
CA ALA A 497 -19.53 10.71 -31.68
C ALA A 497 -18.07 10.29 -31.92
N ALA A 498 -17.31 11.11 -32.65
CA ALA A 498 -15.87 10.95 -32.75
C ALA A 498 -15.16 11.68 -31.59
N LEU A 499 -14.15 11.01 -31.04
CA LEU A 499 -13.20 11.53 -30.06
C LEU A 499 -11.80 11.39 -30.65
N ASN A 500 -10.84 12.18 -30.19
CA ASN A 500 -9.45 12.05 -30.58
C ASN A 500 -8.54 12.09 -29.37
N PHE A 501 -7.94 10.93 -29.09
CA PHE A 501 -6.98 10.75 -28.01
C PHE A 501 -7.57 11.11 -26.62
N PRO A 502 -8.73 10.54 -26.23
CA PRO A 502 -9.31 10.84 -24.92
C PRO A 502 -8.34 10.46 -23.80
N ALA A 503 -8.05 11.40 -22.88
CA ALA A 503 -7.06 11.21 -21.82
C ALA A 503 -7.71 11.07 -20.44
N GLY A 504 -8.12 12.17 -19.81
CA GLY A 504 -8.78 12.18 -18.51
C GLY A 504 -10.29 11.90 -18.61
N VAL A 505 -10.82 11.17 -17.62
CA VAL A 505 -12.25 10.94 -17.44
C VAL A 505 -12.63 11.15 -15.97
N VAL A 506 -13.83 11.68 -15.72
CA VAL A 506 -14.41 11.78 -14.37
C VAL A 506 -15.94 11.67 -14.44
N VAL A 507 -16.57 11.11 -13.41
CA VAL A 507 -18.03 11.00 -13.31
C VAL A 507 -18.53 11.81 -12.12
N ASP A 508 -19.55 12.64 -12.32
CA ASP A 508 -20.17 13.41 -11.25
C ASP A 508 -21.21 12.60 -10.46
N GLY A 509 -21.69 13.14 -9.34
CA GLY A 509 -22.71 12.49 -8.49
C GLY A 509 -24.07 12.28 -9.16
N SER A 510 -24.32 12.90 -10.33
CA SER A 510 -25.52 12.69 -11.15
C SER A 510 -25.31 11.65 -12.26
N GLY A 511 -24.13 11.03 -12.34
CA GLY A 511 -23.78 10.06 -13.36
C GLY A 511 -23.39 10.65 -14.71
N ASN A 512 -23.09 11.96 -14.79
CA ASN A 512 -22.53 12.53 -16.01
C ASN A 512 -21.03 12.27 -16.09
N LEU A 513 -20.57 11.80 -17.24
CA LEU A 513 -19.16 11.54 -17.55
C LEU A 513 -18.56 12.75 -18.28
N TYR A 514 -17.44 13.26 -17.80
CA TYR A 514 -16.65 14.28 -18.46
C TYR A 514 -15.39 13.65 -19.04
N VAL A 515 -15.03 14.02 -20.27
CA VAL A 515 -13.93 13.43 -21.04
C VAL A 515 -13.06 14.54 -21.60
N ALA A 516 -11.76 14.52 -21.29
CA ALA A 516 -10.80 15.37 -21.97
C ALA A 516 -10.52 14.78 -23.36
N ASP A 517 -11.01 15.45 -24.39
CA ASP A 517 -10.86 15.08 -25.81
C ASP A 517 -9.60 15.78 -26.32
N SER A 518 -8.44 15.29 -25.86
CA SER A 518 -7.19 16.05 -25.76
C SER A 518 -6.69 16.60 -27.09
N GLN A 519 -6.63 15.76 -28.12
CA GLN A 519 -6.15 16.22 -29.44
C GLN A 519 -7.21 17.03 -30.20
N ASN A 520 -8.47 16.97 -29.79
CA ASN A 520 -9.51 17.87 -30.24
C ASN A 520 -9.56 19.17 -29.44
N ASN A 521 -8.67 19.41 -28.47
CA ASN A 521 -8.58 20.62 -27.65
C ASN A 521 -9.91 21.03 -26.97
N ARG A 522 -10.65 20.03 -26.48
CA ARG A 522 -11.98 20.20 -25.87
C ARG A 522 -12.16 19.31 -24.65
N VAL A 523 -13.15 19.65 -23.83
CA VAL A 523 -13.72 18.74 -22.83
C VAL A 523 -15.17 18.46 -23.21
N ARG A 524 -15.54 17.19 -23.22
CA ARG A 524 -16.86 16.68 -23.60
C ARG A 524 -17.59 16.20 -22.35
N LYS A 525 -18.91 16.35 -22.31
CA LYS A 525 -19.80 15.81 -21.28
C LYS A 525 -20.75 14.83 -21.91
N VAL A 526 -20.84 13.63 -21.34
CA VAL A 526 -21.82 12.59 -21.64
C VAL A 526 -22.81 12.55 -20.47
N THR A 527 -24.08 12.77 -20.76
CA THR A 527 -25.15 12.68 -19.77
C THR A 527 -25.40 11.23 -19.36
N ALA A 528 -26.04 11.01 -18.21
CA ALA A 528 -26.48 9.67 -17.80
C ALA A 528 -27.42 8.99 -18.83
N ALA A 529 -28.13 9.79 -19.65
CA ALA A 529 -28.97 9.32 -20.75
C ALA A 529 -28.18 8.98 -22.04
N GLY A 530 -26.86 9.21 -22.06
CA GLY A 530 -25.98 8.86 -23.19
C GLY A 530 -25.85 9.92 -24.30
N SER A 531 -26.33 11.15 -24.09
CA SER A 531 -26.09 12.27 -25.01
C SER A 531 -24.74 12.96 -24.73
N ILE A 532 -23.98 13.33 -25.77
CA ILE A 532 -22.67 14.00 -25.65
C ILE A 532 -22.68 15.45 -26.14
N THR A 533 -21.97 16.36 -25.46
CA THR A 533 -21.81 17.77 -25.85
C THR A 533 -20.44 18.32 -25.45
N THR A 534 -19.92 19.33 -26.16
CA THR A 534 -18.76 20.11 -25.71
C THR A 534 -19.12 21.03 -24.55
N VAL A 535 -18.34 21.00 -23.46
CA VAL A 535 -18.52 21.87 -22.29
C VAL A 535 -17.40 22.89 -22.09
N ALA A 536 -16.23 22.67 -22.70
CA ALA A 536 -15.14 23.63 -22.73
C ALA A 536 -14.27 23.42 -23.98
N GLY A 537 -13.67 24.50 -24.48
CA GLY A 537 -12.76 24.47 -25.62
C GLY A 537 -13.45 24.76 -26.96
N THR A 538 -12.80 25.56 -27.79
CA THR A 538 -13.21 25.81 -29.20
C THR A 538 -12.74 24.72 -30.16
N GLY A 539 -11.75 23.93 -29.73
CA GLY A 539 -10.99 22.98 -30.54
C GLY A 539 -9.77 23.53 -31.26
N THR A 540 -9.52 24.83 -31.14
CA THR A 540 -8.25 25.42 -31.56
C THR A 540 -7.30 25.46 -30.37
N ALA A 541 -6.12 24.87 -30.52
CA ALA A 541 -5.06 24.92 -29.52
C ALA A 541 -4.71 26.39 -29.17
N GLY A 542 -4.58 26.68 -27.88
CA GLY A 542 -4.13 27.97 -27.36
C GLY A 542 -4.84 28.36 -26.06
N TYR A 543 -4.62 29.59 -25.59
CA TYR A 543 -5.18 30.11 -24.34
C TYR A 543 -6.03 31.37 -24.58
N SER A 544 -7.25 31.39 -24.07
CA SER A 544 -8.13 32.59 -24.01
C SER A 544 -9.32 32.36 -23.07
N GLY A 545 -10.15 33.39 -22.89
CA GLY A 545 -11.55 33.24 -22.43
C GLY A 545 -11.81 33.34 -20.93
N ASP A 546 -10.82 33.69 -20.11
CA ASP A 546 -11.03 33.88 -18.66
C ASP A 546 -12.12 34.92 -18.37
N GLY A 547 -13.07 34.57 -17.50
CA GLY A 547 -14.27 35.35 -17.18
C GLY A 547 -15.40 35.22 -18.21
N GLY A 548 -15.17 34.57 -19.35
CA GLY A 548 -16.15 34.36 -20.43
C GLY A 548 -16.75 32.95 -20.45
N SER A 549 -17.39 32.60 -21.57
CA SER A 549 -17.98 31.27 -21.81
C SER A 549 -16.90 30.20 -22.04
N ALA A 550 -17.05 29.05 -21.36
CA ALA A 550 -16.11 27.93 -21.44
C ALA A 550 -15.97 27.32 -22.83
N THR A 551 -17.07 27.23 -23.61
CA THR A 551 -17.04 26.73 -25.00
C THR A 551 -16.42 27.74 -25.98
N GLY A 552 -16.32 29.02 -25.60
CA GLY A 552 -15.62 30.06 -26.36
C GLY A 552 -14.13 30.20 -26.03
N ALA A 553 -13.64 29.54 -24.97
CA ALA A 553 -12.24 29.58 -24.57
C ALA A 553 -11.39 28.60 -25.39
N LYS A 554 -10.14 28.97 -25.67
CA LYS A 554 -9.14 28.03 -26.20
C LYS A 554 -8.53 27.23 -25.06
N LEU A 555 -8.36 25.94 -25.31
CA LEU A 555 -7.59 24.99 -24.51
C LEU A 555 -6.48 24.44 -25.41
N ASN A 556 -5.40 23.92 -24.84
CA ASN A 556 -4.31 23.28 -25.55
C ASN A 556 -3.99 21.94 -24.90
N TYR A 557 -4.38 20.86 -25.57
CA TYR A 557 -4.15 19.48 -25.11
C TYR A 557 -4.65 19.25 -23.67
N PRO A 558 -5.95 19.45 -23.36
CA PRO A 558 -6.46 19.19 -22.02
C PRO A 558 -6.24 17.72 -21.64
N ALA A 559 -5.68 17.46 -20.46
CA ALA A 559 -5.28 16.11 -20.03
C ALA A 559 -6.23 15.56 -18.95
N GLY A 560 -5.97 15.84 -17.67
CA GLY A 560 -6.85 15.47 -16.56
C GLY A 560 -8.06 16.39 -16.38
N VAL A 561 -9.14 15.82 -15.84
CA VAL A 561 -10.38 16.52 -15.50
C VAL A 561 -10.91 16.04 -14.15
N ALA A 562 -11.47 16.95 -13.35
CA ALA A 562 -12.13 16.60 -12.10
C ALA A 562 -13.36 17.48 -11.86
N VAL A 563 -14.32 16.98 -11.07
CA VAL A 563 -15.56 17.70 -10.75
C VAL A 563 -15.75 17.75 -9.23
N ASP A 564 -16.06 18.92 -8.69
CA ASP A 564 -16.35 19.07 -7.26
C ASP A 564 -17.83 18.84 -6.93
N GLY A 565 -18.16 18.74 -5.63
CA GLY A 565 -19.54 18.52 -5.17
C GLY A 565 -20.52 19.66 -5.50
N SER A 566 -20.03 20.82 -5.95
CA SER A 566 -20.85 21.93 -6.45
C SER A 566 -21.02 21.89 -7.97
N GLY A 567 -20.45 20.88 -8.65
CA GLY A 567 -20.51 20.71 -10.10
C GLY A 567 -19.52 21.59 -10.87
N ASN A 568 -18.52 22.19 -10.23
CA ASN A 568 -17.46 22.87 -10.97
C ASN A 568 -16.50 21.85 -11.59
N LEU A 569 -16.18 22.03 -12.85
CA LEU A 569 -15.23 21.21 -13.61
C LEU A 569 -13.85 21.87 -13.61
N TYR A 570 -12.82 21.13 -13.21
CA TYR A 570 -11.42 21.54 -13.26
C TYR A 570 -10.73 20.78 -14.38
N ILE A 571 -9.86 21.47 -15.12
CA ILE A 571 -9.23 20.98 -16.33
C ILE A 571 -7.73 21.27 -16.24
N ALA A 572 -6.91 20.23 -16.37
CA ALA A 572 -5.48 20.40 -16.62
C ALA A 572 -5.28 20.77 -18.09
N ASP A 573 -5.12 22.07 -18.35
CA ASP A 573 -4.88 22.64 -19.69
C ASP A 573 -3.38 22.51 -19.99
N GLN A 574 -2.96 21.26 -20.22
CA GLN A 574 -1.57 20.80 -20.14
C GLN A 574 -0.62 21.66 -20.98
N GLY A 575 -0.93 21.82 -22.27
CA GLY A 575 -0.10 22.56 -23.22
C GLY A 575 -0.12 24.08 -23.00
N ASN A 576 -1.02 24.58 -22.15
CA ASN A 576 -1.03 25.98 -21.71
C ASN A 576 -0.45 26.15 -20.31
N HIS A 577 0.03 25.09 -19.65
CA HIS A 577 0.63 25.11 -18.32
C HIS A 577 -0.26 25.74 -17.24
N ARG A 578 -1.56 25.42 -17.28
CA ARG A 578 -2.58 26.00 -16.41
C ARG A 578 -3.58 24.97 -15.92
N ILE A 579 -4.20 25.24 -14.78
CA ILE A 579 -5.45 24.60 -14.36
C ILE A 579 -6.58 25.59 -14.57
N ARG A 580 -7.63 25.15 -15.26
CA ARG A 580 -8.82 25.94 -15.58
C ARG A 580 -10.01 25.42 -14.78
N LYS A 581 -10.91 26.30 -14.34
CA LYS A 581 -12.16 25.96 -13.66
C LYS A 581 -13.34 26.43 -14.50
N VAL A 582 -14.32 25.57 -14.72
CA VAL A 582 -15.60 25.85 -15.36
C VAL A 582 -16.71 25.73 -14.33
N THR A 583 -17.49 26.78 -14.15
CA THR A 583 -18.65 26.75 -13.22
C THR A 583 -19.84 26.03 -13.86
N PRO A 584 -20.83 25.58 -13.07
CA PRO A 584 -22.09 25.04 -13.61
C PRO A 584 -22.82 25.98 -14.58
N ALA A 585 -22.62 27.30 -14.44
CA ALA A 585 -23.15 28.31 -15.34
C ALA A 585 -22.39 28.41 -16.67
N GLY A 586 -21.29 27.66 -16.85
CA GLY A 586 -20.51 27.62 -18.08
C GLY A 586 -19.48 28.73 -18.22
N SER A 587 -19.09 29.41 -17.14
CA SER A 587 -18.00 30.40 -17.15
C SER A 587 -16.65 29.74 -16.83
N ILE A 588 -15.57 30.12 -17.52
CA ILE A 588 -14.22 29.57 -17.32
C ILE A 588 -13.24 30.60 -16.74
N THR A 589 -12.36 30.16 -15.84
CA THR A 589 -11.27 30.98 -15.28
C THR A 589 -10.02 30.14 -15.03
N THR A 590 -8.85 30.78 -14.96
CA THR A 590 -7.60 30.15 -14.50
C THR A 590 -7.55 30.14 -12.96
N VAL A 591 -7.27 28.97 -12.36
CA VAL A 591 -7.15 28.81 -10.90
C VAL A 591 -5.74 28.46 -10.44
N ALA A 592 -4.88 27.98 -11.34
CA ALA A 592 -3.46 27.79 -11.07
C ALA A 592 -2.64 27.87 -12.37
N GLY A 593 -1.38 28.31 -12.26
CA GLY A 593 -0.47 28.44 -13.39
C GLY A 593 -0.60 29.81 -14.10
N ASN A 594 0.54 30.42 -14.41
CA ASN A 594 0.61 31.68 -15.17
C ASN A 594 0.79 31.44 -16.69
N GLY A 595 1.05 30.20 -17.09
CA GLY A 595 1.28 29.77 -18.48
C GLY A 595 2.72 29.74 -18.96
N THR A 596 3.67 30.08 -18.10
CA THR A 596 5.10 29.95 -18.38
C THR A 596 5.58 28.61 -17.85
N PHE A 597 6.16 27.81 -18.76
CA PHE A 597 6.80 26.55 -18.45
C PHE A 597 7.89 26.73 -17.39
N GLY A 598 7.83 25.94 -16.32
CA GLY A 598 8.86 25.90 -15.28
C GLY A 598 8.27 25.75 -13.89
N PHE A 599 9.09 25.98 -12.87
CA PHE A 599 8.72 25.87 -11.46
C PHE A 599 8.90 27.19 -10.71
N GLY A 600 7.93 27.54 -9.87
CA GLY A 600 7.98 28.72 -9.00
C GLY A 600 6.66 28.96 -8.27
N GLY A 601 6.65 29.96 -7.38
CA GLY A 601 5.43 30.48 -6.73
C GLY A 601 4.94 29.75 -5.48
N ASP A 602 5.72 28.83 -4.91
CA ASP A 602 5.35 28.18 -3.64
C ASP A 602 5.10 29.20 -2.52
N ASN A 603 4.04 28.97 -1.75
CA ASN A 603 3.49 29.84 -0.70
C ASN A 603 2.89 31.17 -1.21
N GLY A 604 2.80 31.36 -2.53
CA GLY A 604 2.14 32.50 -3.16
C GLY A 604 0.79 32.15 -3.82
N PRO A 605 0.15 33.11 -4.50
CA PRO A 605 -1.08 32.88 -5.26
C PRO A 605 -0.87 31.84 -6.37
N ALA A 606 -1.74 30.84 -6.45
CA ALA A 606 -1.65 29.74 -7.41
C ALA A 606 -1.66 30.21 -8.87
N THR A 607 -2.38 31.29 -9.17
CA THR A 607 -2.47 31.88 -10.52
C THR A 607 -1.19 32.59 -10.96
N ALA A 608 -0.28 32.91 -10.03
CA ALA A 608 1.02 33.50 -10.34
C ALA A 608 2.13 32.46 -10.53
N ALA A 609 1.91 31.22 -10.11
CA ALA A 609 2.92 30.16 -10.12
C ALA A 609 3.23 29.63 -11.53
N ASN A 610 4.42 29.08 -11.70
CA ASN A 610 4.79 28.32 -12.89
C ASN A 610 4.41 26.85 -12.69
N LEU A 611 3.82 26.26 -13.73
CA LEU A 611 3.59 24.84 -13.86
C LEU A 611 4.27 24.36 -15.16
N ALA A 612 4.60 23.09 -15.24
CA ALA A 612 5.23 22.48 -16.41
C ALA A 612 4.41 21.28 -16.86
N ASN A 613 3.59 21.49 -17.90
CA ASN A 613 2.72 20.48 -18.49
C ASN A 613 1.90 19.69 -17.45
N PRO A 614 1.02 20.35 -16.67
CA PRO A 614 0.25 19.66 -15.64
C PRO A 614 -0.59 18.54 -16.27
N GLY A 615 -0.35 17.30 -15.86
CA GLY A 615 -0.98 16.11 -16.43
C GLY A 615 -2.37 15.86 -15.86
N ASP A 616 -2.61 16.26 -14.62
CA ASP A 616 -3.85 15.98 -13.91
C ASP A 616 -4.18 16.98 -12.81
N VAL A 617 -5.46 17.05 -12.44
CA VAL A 617 -5.98 17.81 -11.31
C VAL A 617 -7.10 17.05 -10.61
N ILE A 618 -7.03 16.93 -9.29
CA ILE A 618 -8.12 16.37 -8.45
C ILE A 618 -8.47 17.35 -7.32
N ILE A 619 -9.66 17.19 -6.72
CA ILE A 619 -10.13 18.01 -5.61
C ILE A 619 -10.41 17.11 -4.39
N ASP A 620 -9.96 17.53 -3.21
CA ASP A 620 -10.29 16.86 -1.95
C ASP A 620 -11.64 17.32 -1.38
N THR A 621 -12.12 16.66 -0.32
CA THR A 621 -13.40 17.02 0.32
C THR A 621 -13.38 18.39 1.00
N HIS A 622 -12.21 19.00 1.17
CA HIS A 622 -12.00 20.32 1.74
C HIS A 622 -11.90 21.42 0.67
N GLY A 623 -12.01 21.06 -0.62
CA GLY A 623 -11.92 21.99 -1.74
C GLY A 623 -10.49 22.38 -2.14
N ASN A 624 -9.47 21.66 -1.66
CA ASN A 624 -8.11 21.87 -2.14
C ASN A 624 -7.87 21.11 -3.45
N LEU A 625 -7.10 21.71 -4.36
CA LEU A 625 -6.70 21.07 -5.60
C LEU A 625 -5.34 20.38 -5.43
N TYR A 626 -5.19 19.19 -5.98
CA TYR A 626 -3.88 18.54 -6.15
C TYR A 626 -3.59 18.43 -7.63
N ILE A 627 -2.39 18.85 -8.04
CA ILE A 627 -1.97 19.01 -9.43
C ILE A 627 -0.74 18.16 -9.67
N ALA A 628 -0.81 17.26 -10.64
CA ALA A 628 0.36 16.55 -11.13
C ALA A 628 1.17 17.50 -12.03
N ASP A 629 2.20 18.15 -11.47
CA ASP A 629 3.07 19.11 -12.16
C ASP A 629 4.18 18.33 -12.88
N THR A 630 3.76 17.61 -13.92
CA THR A 630 4.45 16.44 -14.50
C THR A 630 5.89 16.70 -14.86
N GLN A 631 6.19 17.72 -15.67
CA GLN A 631 7.56 17.96 -16.12
C GLN A 631 8.43 18.72 -15.11
N ASN A 632 7.84 19.13 -13.98
CA ASN A 632 8.57 19.58 -12.80
C ASN A 632 8.85 18.42 -11.82
N ASN A 633 8.46 17.18 -12.13
CA ASN A 633 8.65 15.98 -11.32
C ASN A 633 8.05 16.08 -9.91
N ARG A 634 6.88 16.71 -9.77
CA ARG A 634 6.26 16.96 -8.46
C ARG A 634 4.74 17.00 -8.47
N VAL A 635 4.15 16.93 -7.29
CA VAL A 635 2.73 17.19 -7.06
C VAL A 635 2.58 18.47 -6.25
N ARG A 636 1.69 19.35 -6.70
CA ARG A 636 1.39 20.64 -6.09
C ARG A 636 0.01 20.61 -5.45
N LYS A 637 -0.17 21.31 -4.34
CA LYS A 637 -1.47 21.53 -3.70
C LYS A 637 -1.84 22.99 -3.78
N VAL A 638 -3.06 23.30 -4.19
CA VAL A 638 -3.67 24.63 -4.06
C VAL A 638 -4.70 24.56 -2.94
N SER A 639 -4.51 25.33 -1.87
CA SER A 639 -5.49 25.39 -0.79
C SER A 639 -6.75 26.13 -1.23
N ALA A 640 -7.85 25.96 -0.48
CA ALA A 640 -9.14 26.63 -0.75
C ALA A 640 -9.05 28.18 -0.81
N ASN A 641 -8.02 28.79 -0.21
CA ASN A 641 -7.73 30.23 -0.30
C ASN A 641 -6.83 30.63 -1.49
N GLY A 642 -6.49 29.69 -2.38
CA GLY A 642 -5.74 29.95 -3.60
C GLY A 642 -4.22 30.02 -3.44
N VAL A 643 -3.65 29.48 -2.37
CA VAL A 643 -2.19 29.41 -2.16
C VAL A 643 -1.65 28.08 -2.68
N ILE A 644 -0.56 28.10 -3.46
CA ILE A 644 0.06 26.87 -4.00
C ILE A 644 1.30 26.45 -3.20
N THR A 645 1.47 25.16 -2.97
CA THR A 645 2.65 24.56 -2.33
C THR A 645 3.04 23.24 -2.98
N THR A 646 4.29 22.80 -2.81
CA THR A 646 4.74 21.45 -3.19
C THR A 646 4.41 20.46 -2.06
N VAL A 647 3.77 19.33 -2.40
CA VAL A 647 3.40 18.29 -1.42
C VAL A 647 4.14 16.96 -1.63
N ALA A 648 4.65 16.70 -2.84
CA ALA A 648 5.50 15.55 -3.12
C ALA A 648 6.43 15.83 -4.31
N GLY A 649 7.60 15.18 -4.34
CA GLY A 649 8.56 15.34 -5.44
C GLY A 649 9.65 16.37 -5.14
N ASN A 650 10.89 16.01 -5.48
CA ASN A 650 12.01 16.91 -5.63
C ASN A 650 12.32 17.04 -7.13
N GLU A 651 12.95 18.13 -7.55
CA GLU A 651 13.23 18.42 -8.97
C GLU A 651 14.07 17.37 -9.71
N PHE A 652 14.62 16.37 -9.01
CA PHE A 652 15.46 15.34 -9.56
C PHE A 652 14.66 14.16 -10.09
N TYR A 653 14.96 13.77 -11.31
CA TYR A 653 14.51 12.53 -11.91
C TYR A 653 15.15 11.32 -11.18
N GLY A 654 14.34 10.41 -10.66
CA GLY A 654 14.83 9.19 -10.00
C GLY A 654 13.80 8.53 -9.10
N PHE A 655 14.19 7.46 -8.39
CA PHE A 655 13.28 6.56 -7.68
C PHE A 655 13.42 6.53 -6.14
N SER A 656 13.94 7.60 -5.53
CA SER A 656 14.25 7.65 -4.08
C SER A 656 13.05 8.01 -3.17
N GLY A 657 13.29 8.01 -1.85
CA GLY A 657 12.43 8.66 -0.85
C GLY A 657 11.37 7.81 -0.17
N ASP A 658 11.26 6.51 -0.47
CA ASP A 658 10.34 5.63 0.27
C ASP A 658 10.66 5.60 1.78
N GLY A 659 9.62 5.77 2.61
CA GLY A 659 9.74 5.88 4.07
C GLY A 659 10.22 7.25 4.55
N GLY A 660 10.53 8.18 3.65
CA GLY A 660 10.97 9.55 3.95
C GLY A 660 9.91 10.61 3.63
N LEU A 661 10.33 11.88 3.73
CA LEU A 661 9.52 13.05 3.40
C LEU A 661 9.06 13.02 1.94
N ALA A 662 7.75 13.20 1.71
CA ALA A 662 7.18 13.25 0.36
C ALA A 662 7.81 14.34 -0.52
N THR A 663 8.07 15.53 0.03
CA THR A 663 8.72 16.65 -0.67
C THR A 663 10.21 16.44 -0.93
N ALA A 664 10.83 15.44 -0.30
CA ALA A 664 12.23 15.09 -0.53
C ALA A 664 12.38 13.88 -1.48
N ALA A 665 11.29 13.23 -1.88
CA ALA A 665 11.36 12.06 -2.76
C ALA A 665 11.53 12.46 -4.22
N SER A 666 12.35 11.74 -4.97
CA SER A 666 12.40 11.88 -6.42
C SER A 666 11.21 11.18 -7.06
N LEU A 667 10.51 11.89 -7.95
CA LEU A 667 9.48 11.36 -8.83
C LEU A 667 9.97 11.51 -10.27
N ALA A 668 9.39 10.75 -11.19
CA ALA A 668 9.72 10.83 -12.61
C ALA A 668 8.43 10.93 -13.42
N ASN A 669 8.19 12.12 -13.99
CA ASN A 669 6.99 12.45 -14.77
C ASN A 669 5.68 11.98 -14.11
N PRO A 670 5.30 12.49 -12.92
CA PRO A 670 4.01 12.17 -12.32
C PRO A 670 2.88 12.67 -13.22
N LEU A 671 2.18 11.75 -13.91
CA LEU A 671 1.15 12.10 -14.90
C LEU A 671 -0.26 12.19 -14.31
N ASN A 672 -0.52 11.50 -13.20
CA ASN A 672 -1.84 11.43 -12.59
C ASN A 672 -1.76 11.34 -11.06
N VAL A 673 -2.82 11.83 -10.41
CA VAL A 673 -2.99 11.74 -8.96
C VAL A 673 -4.39 11.28 -8.61
N ALA A 674 -4.54 10.55 -7.52
CA ALA A 674 -5.85 10.22 -6.95
C ALA A 674 -5.83 10.42 -5.43
N ILE A 675 -6.98 10.68 -4.83
CA ILE A 675 -7.09 10.85 -3.37
C ILE A 675 -8.20 9.94 -2.84
N ASP A 676 -7.96 9.33 -1.68
CA ASP A 676 -8.98 8.54 -0.99
C ASP A 676 -9.72 9.35 0.07
N ASN A 677 -10.78 8.76 0.64
CA ASN A 677 -11.60 9.40 1.68
C ASN A 677 -10.85 9.72 2.99
N ASN A 678 -9.60 9.24 3.13
CA ASN A 678 -8.75 9.53 4.26
C ASN A 678 -7.64 10.54 3.90
N ASP A 679 -7.78 11.26 2.79
CA ASP A 679 -6.81 12.22 2.26
C ASP A 679 -5.44 11.61 1.92
N ASN A 680 -5.36 10.29 1.69
CA ASN A 680 -4.12 9.72 1.14
C ASN A 680 -4.03 10.05 -0.35
N LEU A 681 -2.91 10.64 -0.74
CA LEU A 681 -2.63 11.02 -2.12
C LEU A 681 -1.84 9.90 -2.81
N TYR A 682 -2.40 9.33 -3.86
CA TYR A 682 -1.76 8.37 -4.75
C TYR A 682 -1.21 9.10 -5.98
N ILE A 683 0.00 8.73 -6.40
CA ILE A 683 0.75 9.40 -7.47
C ILE A 683 1.22 8.33 -8.45
N ALA A 684 0.90 8.51 -9.73
CA ALA A 684 1.44 7.68 -10.79
C ALA A 684 2.87 8.13 -11.13
N ASP A 685 3.86 7.53 -10.47
CA ASP A 685 5.28 7.81 -10.69
C ASP A 685 5.73 7.06 -11.95
N THR A 686 5.35 7.64 -13.10
CA THR A 686 5.05 6.93 -14.35
C THR A 686 6.30 6.30 -14.96
N ASP A 687 7.36 7.08 -15.12
CA ASP A 687 8.62 6.56 -15.70
C ASP A 687 9.37 5.64 -14.73
N ASN A 688 9.12 5.80 -13.43
CA ASN A 688 9.59 4.88 -12.39
C ASN A 688 8.72 3.61 -12.28
N GLN A 689 7.69 3.45 -13.14
CA GLN A 689 6.85 2.26 -13.25
C GLN A 689 6.19 1.83 -11.93
N ARG A 690 5.77 2.81 -11.11
CA ARG A 690 5.18 2.53 -9.79
C ARG A 690 4.10 3.54 -9.40
N VAL A 691 3.30 3.16 -8.42
CA VAL A 691 2.34 4.04 -7.75
C VAL A 691 2.84 4.34 -6.35
N ARG A 692 2.92 5.64 -6.03
CA ARG A 692 3.34 6.14 -4.72
C ARG A 692 2.12 6.56 -3.92
N LYS A 693 2.18 6.42 -2.61
CA LYS A 693 1.19 6.92 -1.66
C LYS A 693 1.87 7.87 -0.70
N VAL A 694 1.36 9.10 -0.64
CA VAL A 694 1.63 10.05 0.43
C VAL A 694 0.52 9.90 1.45
N ALA A 695 0.88 9.55 2.68
CA ALA A 695 -0.10 9.39 3.75
C ALA A 695 -0.83 10.72 4.00
N GLY A 696 -2.16 10.64 4.16
CA GLY A 696 -2.95 11.78 4.60
C GLY A 696 -2.47 12.29 5.96
N PRO A 697 -2.80 13.54 6.34
CA PRO A 697 -2.45 14.04 7.66
C PRO A 697 -3.00 13.13 8.76
N ALA A 698 -2.26 13.00 9.86
CA ALA A 698 -2.68 12.26 11.03
C ALA A 698 -4.03 12.79 11.56
N ILE A 699 -5.08 11.96 11.52
CA ILE A 699 -6.41 12.33 12.01
C ILE A 699 -6.58 11.75 13.41
N VAL A 700 -7.00 12.60 14.35
CA VAL A 700 -7.38 12.17 15.70
C VAL A 700 -8.79 12.64 15.99
N ARG A 701 -9.64 11.74 16.47
CA ARG A 701 -11.04 12.02 16.82
C ARG A 701 -11.28 11.68 18.28
N ILE A 702 -12.03 12.55 18.96
CA ILE A 702 -12.52 12.30 20.32
C ILE A 702 -14.02 12.00 20.23
N SER A 703 -14.45 10.92 20.87
CA SER A 703 -15.85 10.53 20.98
C SER A 703 -16.31 10.55 22.44
N PRO A 704 -17.50 11.09 22.75
CA PRO A 704 -18.38 11.84 21.83
C PRO A 704 -17.77 13.19 21.40
N THR A 705 -18.01 13.60 20.15
CA THR A 705 -17.50 14.87 19.59
C THR A 705 -18.15 16.10 20.22
N ASN A 706 -19.42 15.96 20.63
CA ASN A 706 -20.16 16.96 21.40
C ASN A 706 -20.80 16.24 22.60
N PRO A 707 -20.11 16.13 23.75
CA PRO A 707 -20.68 15.53 24.93
C PRO A 707 -21.92 16.32 25.36
N VAL A 708 -23.02 15.64 25.68
CA VAL A 708 -24.19 16.27 26.30
C VAL A 708 -23.76 16.90 27.62
N ALA A 709 -24.29 18.08 27.95
CA ALA A 709 -23.99 18.72 29.23
C ALA A 709 -24.37 17.80 30.39
N VAL A 710 -23.39 17.48 31.25
CA VAL A 710 -23.58 16.59 32.41
C VAL A 710 -23.75 17.40 33.69
N CYS A 711 -24.40 16.83 34.71
CA CYS A 711 -24.52 17.51 35.99
C CYS A 711 -23.20 17.51 36.75
N SER A 712 -22.91 18.60 37.46
CA SER A 712 -21.81 18.66 38.43
C SER A 712 -21.87 17.43 39.34
N GLY A 713 -20.75 16.72 39.52
CA GLY A 713 -20.76 15.45 40.25
C GLY A 713 -20.96 14.18 39.40
N SER A 714 -21.22 14.30 38.09
CA SER A 714 -21.42 13.12 37.22
C SER A 714 -20.11 12.52 36.71
N LEU A 715 -20.13 11.21 36.45
CA LEU A 715 -19.06 10.52 35.73
C LEU A 715 -19.22 10.70 34.22
N PHE A 716 -18.12 10.70 33.47
CA PHE A 716 -18.12 10.70 32.01
C PHE A 716 -16.96 9.85 31.47
N SER A 717 -17.01 9.53 30.18
CA SER A 717 -15.95 8.83 29.45
C SER A 717 -15.66 9.50 28.11
N LEU A 718 -14.39 9.59 27.74
CA LEU A 718 -13.95 10.00 26.40
C LEU A 718 -13.10 8.90 25.78
N THR A 719 -13.26 8.69 24.47
CA THR A 719 -12.46 7.73 23.69
C THR A 719 -11.76 8.46 22.55
N ALA A 720 -10.46 8.25 22.38
CA ALA A 720 -9.73 8.72 21.21
C ALA A 720 -9.57 7.61 20.18
N THR A 721 -9.64 7.99 18.91
CA THR A 721 -9.31 7.13 17.77
C THR A 721 -8.36 7.88 16.84
N ALA A 722 -7.33 7.18 16.36
CA ALA A 722 -6.38 7.68 15.38
C ALA A 722 -6.63 7.01 14.03
N ALA A 723 -6.48 7.77 12.95
CA ALA A 723 -6.52 7.28 11.57
C ALA A 723 -5.36 7.86 10.76
N ASN A 724 -4.95 7.15 9.71
CA ASN A 724 -3.82 7.46 8.80
C ASN A 724 -2.41 7.30 9.38
N PHE A 725 -2.27 6.75 10.58
CA PHE A 725 -1.01 6.33 11.15
C PHE A 725 -1.24 5.26 12.21
N THR A 726 -0.20 4.48 12.51
CA THR A 726 -0.26 3.47 13.58
C THR A 726 0.15 4.11 14.91
N PRO A 727 -0.77 4.29 15.87
CA PRO A 727 -0.47 4.93 17.14
C PRO A 727 0.41 4.01 18.01
N SER A 728 1.45 4.56 18.61
CA SER A 728 2.24 3.94 19.68
C SER A 728 1.76 4.33 21.07
N SER A 729 1.27 5.56 21.24
CA SER A 729 0.71 6.03 22.51
C SER A 729 -0.28 7.17 22.31
N TYR A 730 -1.15 7.37 23.29
CA TYR A 730 -2.08 8.50 23.34
C TYR A 730 -1.79 9.28 24.61
N THR A 731 -1.50 10.56 24.46
CA THR A 731 -1.23 11.47 25.56
C THR A 731 -2.42 12.40 25.72
N TRP A 732 -3.21 12.14 26.76
CA TRP A 732 -4.29 13.03 27.17
C TRP A 732 -3.75 14.10 28.11
N SER A 733 -4.18 15.34 27.91
CA SER A 733 -4.00 16.38 28.91
C SER A 733 -5.35 16.88 29.39
N SER A 734 -5.45 17.03 30.71
CA SER A 734 -6.60 17.61 31.40
C SER A 734 -6.12 18.75 32.30
N GLN A 735 -7.00 19.71 32.53
CA GLN A 735 -6.94 20.56 33.72
C GLN A 735 -7.91 19.95 34.75
N PRO A 736 -7.44 19.41 35.90
CA PRO A 736 -6.05 19.21 36.31
C PRO A 736 -5.43 17.92 35.73
N ALA A 737 -4.09 17.86 35.65
CA ALA A 737 -3.32 16.81 34.97
C ALA A 737 -3.25 15.48 35.75
N GLY A 738 -3.15 14.35 35.04
CA GLY A 738 -2.88 13.03 35.66
C GLY A 738 -3.61 11.82 35.08
N LEU A 739 -4.37 11.96 33.99
CA LEU A 739 -5.11 10.87 33.38
C LEU A 739 -4.24 10.12 32.36
N THR A 740 -4.14 8.80 32.50
CA THR A 740 -3.46 7.92 31.54
C THR A 740 -4.44 6.87 31.03
N ALA A 741 -4.41 6.60 29.74
CA ALA A 741 -5.20 5.56 29.10
C ALA A 741 -4.31 4.78 28.14
N THR A 742 -4.36 3.44 28.21
CA THR A 742 -3.53 2.53 27.43
C THR A 742 -4.42 1.62 26.57
N GLY A 743 -3.94 1.25 25.38
CA GLY A 743 -4.69 0.42 24.42
C GLY A 743 -4.74 1.03 23.01
N SER A 744 -5.22 0.25 22.03
CA SER A 744 -5.34 0.66 20.62
C SER A 744 -6.40 1.76 20.39
N THR A 745 -7.41 1.79 21.26
CA THR A 745 -8.47 2.82 21.34
C THR A 745 -8.63 3.26 22.80
N PRO A 746 -7.74 4.12 23.32
CA PRO A 746 -7.74 4.42 24.74
C PRO A 746 -8.97 5.25 25.11
N SER A 747 -9.72 4.70 26.05
CA SER A 747 -10.77 5.38 26.79
C SER A 747 -10.30 5.67 28.21
N PHE A 748 -10.63 6.82 28.76
CA PHE A 748 -10.55 7.04 30.21
C PHE A 748 -11.91 7.43 30.78
N THR A 749 -12.08 7.11 32.05
CA THR A 749 -13.22 7.49 32.89
C THR A 749 -12.66 8.37 34.01
N THR A 750 -13.21 9.56 34.22
CA THR A 750 -12.72 10.44 35.30
C THR A 750 -13.56 10.31 36.56
N PRO A 751 -13.01 10.65 37.74
CA PRO A 751 -13.83 11.07 38.87
C PRO A 751 -14.61 12.36 38.53
N THR A 752 -15.60 12.66 39.35
CA THR A 752 -16.66 13.63 39.08
C THR A 752 -16.15 15.01 38.64
N VAL A 753 -16.82 15.62 37.66
CA VAL A 753 -16.48 16.95 37.15
C VAL A 753 -17.41 17.98 37.74
N ASN A 754 -16.85 19.10 38.23
CA ASN A 754 -17.63 20.15 38.89
C ASN A 754 -17.68 21.46 38.08
N SER A 755 -16.92 21.58 36.99
CA SER A 755 -16.89 22.76 36.13
C SER A 755 -16.52 22.41 34.68
N PRO A 756 -16.92 23.23 33.68
CA PRO A 756 -16.58 22.98 32.29
C PRO A 756 -15.07 22.82 32.08
N THR A 757 -14.67 21.73 31.44
CA THR A 757 -13.25 21.36 31.30
C THR A 757 -12.94 21.02 29.85
N VAL A 758 -11.81 21.51 29.34
CA VAL A 758 -11.29 21.16 28.01
C VAL A 758 -10.32 20.01 28.15
N TYR A 759 -10.61 18.92 27.43
CA TYR A 759 -9.71 17.78 27.31
C TYR A 759 -9.04 17.83 25.96
N THR A 760 -7.71 17.67 25.95
CA THR A 760 -6.96 17.57 24.72
C THR A 760 -6.25 16.22 24.62
N VAL A 761 -6.07 15.75 23.40
CA VAL A 761 -5.31 14.54 23.10
C VAL A 761 -4.28 14.83 22.02
N THR A 762 -3.08 14.30 22.24
CA THR A 762 -2.02 14.19 21.25
C THR A 762 -1.67 12.72 21.12
N VAL A 763 -1.59 12.21 19.89
CA VAL A 763 -1.31 10.80 19.65
C VAL A 763 0.07 10.67 19.03
N THR A 764 0.91 9.81 19.60
CA THR A 764 2.23 9.50 19.08
C THR A 764 2.13 8.28 18.17
N ALA A 765 2.75 8.34 17.01
CA ALA A 765 2.86 7.25 16.05
C ALA A 765 4.02 6.30 16.41
N THR A 766 4.06 5.12 15.79
CA THR A 766 5.13 4.11 15.96
C THR A 766 6.50 4.58 15.47
N ASP A 767 6.54 5.56 14.57
CA ASP A 767 7.76 6.23 14.12
C ASP A 767 8.20 7.41 15.04
N GLY A 768 7.45 7.68 16.12
CA GLY A 768 7.71 8.77 17.07
C GLY A 768 7.11 10.13 16.67
N ALA A 769 6.40 10.24 15.55
CA ALA A 769 5.68 11.46 15.19
C ALA A 769 4.50 11.72 16.14
N ASN A 770 4.06 12.98 16.30
CA ASN A 770 2.94 13.36 17.17
C ASN A 770 1.87 14.00 16.29
N SER A 771 0.61 13.65 16.48
CA SER A 771 -0.52 14.31 15.83
C SER A 771 -0.62 15.78 16.25
N PRO A 772 -1.36 16.62 15.49
CA PRO A 772 -1.90 17.86 16.03
C PRO A 772 -2.75 17.58 17.28
N THR A 773 -2.81 18.54 18.19
CA THR A 773 -3.65 18.46 19.38
C THR A 773 -5.12 18.53 19.00
N THR A 774 -5.91 17.53 19.38
CA THR A 774 -7.37 17.53 19.23
C THR A 774 -8.02 17.83 20.57
N SER A 775 -9.09 18.64 20.61
CA SER A 775 -9.76 19.02 21.85
C SER A 775 -11.25 18.69 21.83
N VAL A 776 -11.81 18.47 23.02
CA VAL A 776 -13.25 18.44 23.28
C VAL A 776 -13.53 19.21 24.57
N THR A 777 -14.64 19.93 24.61
CA THR A 777 -15.10 20.64 25.82
C THR A 777 -16.26 19.87 26.43
N LEU A 778 -16.11 19.44 27.69
CA LEU A 778 -17.21 18.91 28.46
C LEU A 778 -17.96 20.06 29.12
N ALA A 779 -19.22 20.27 28.72
CA ALA A 779 -20.12 21.19 29.40
C ALA A 779 -20.62 20.56 30.70
N VAL A 780 -20.60 21.33 31.80
CA VAL A 780 -21.08 20.88 33.12
C VAL A 780 -22.13 21.85 33.62
N ASN A 781 -23.34 21.34 33.88
CA ASN A 781 -24.44 22.10 34.46
C ASN A 781 -24.35 22.06 36.00
N PRO A 782 -24.53 23.20 36.69
CA PRO A 782 -24.51 23.22 38.15
C PRO A 782 -25.71 22.45 38.73
N ILE A 783 -25.52 21.80 39.88
CA ILE A 783 -26.64 21.27 40.66
C ILE A 783 -27.43 22.46 41.22
N PRO A 784 -28.78 22.50 41.08
CA PRO A 784 -29.58 23.59 41.62
C PRO A 784 -29.45 23.69 43.15
N SER A 785 -29.27 24.92 43.65
CA SER A 785 -29.20 25.19 45.09
C SER A 785 -30.60 25.44 45.64
N LEU A 786 -31.22 24.41 46.22
CA LEU A 786 -32.59 24.49 46.71
C LEU A 786 -32.68 25.08 48.11
N THR A 787 -33.55 26.07 48.26
CA THR A 787 -33.95 26.61 49.56
C THR A 787 -35.45 26.44 49.73
N VAL A 788 -35.87 26.05 50.94
CA VAL A 788 -37.29 25.92 51.31
C VAL A 788 -37.56 26.80 52.52
N THR A 789 -38.48 27.75 52.36
CA THR A 789 -38.96 28.65 53.41
C THR A 789 -40.41 28.33 53.75
N ALA A 790 -40.85 28.72 54.94
CA ALA A 790 -42.22 28.53 55.40
C ALA A 790 -42.82 29.89 55.78
N ASN A 791 -44.07 30.13 55.38
CA ASN A 791 -44.83 31.31 55.75
C ASN A 791 -46.24 30.88 56.20
N PRO A 792 -46.70 31.25 57.41
CA PRO A 792 -46.04 32.15 58.36
C PRO A 792 -44.90 31.51 59.16
N SER A 793 -44.94 30.21 59.41
CA SER A 793 -43.85 29.52 60.15
C SER A 793 -43.81 28.02 59.85
N LEU A 794 -42.78 27.32 60.31
CA LEU A 794 -42.72 25.86 60.26
C LEU A 794 -43.63 25.18 61.29
N THR A 795 -44.35 25.93 62.11
CA THR A 795 -45.22 25.40 63.16
C THR A 795 -46.68 25.74 62.85
N ILE A 796 -47.56 24.74 62.88
CA ILE A 796 -49.01 24.88 62.67
C ILE A 796 -49.78 24.38 63.89
N THR A 797 -50.87 25.06 64.26
CA THR A 797 -51.80 24.65 65.33
C THR A 797 -53.21 24.44 64.75
N GLY A 798 -54.08 23.69 65.44
CA GLY A 798 -55.37 23.22 64.93
C GLY A 798 -56.10 24.18 63.97
N GLY A 799 -56.26 23.75 62.71
CA GLY A 799 -56.92 24.51 61.65
C GLY A 799 -56.03 25.49 60.86
N GLN A 800 -54.80 25.75 61.30
CA GLN A 800 -53.85 26.61 60.58
C GLN A 800 -53.14 25.85 59.45
N SER A 801 -52.79 26.58 58.40
CA SER A 801 -51.96 26.10 57.30
C SER A 801 -50.64 26.87 57.23
N THR A 802 -49.57 26.21 56.80
CA THR A 802 -48.34 26.87 56.38
C THR A 802 -48.10 26.66 54.90
N THR A 803 -47.54 27.65 54.22
CA THR A 803 -47.08 27.50 52.83
C THR A 803 -45.58 27.24 52.85
N LEU A 804 -45.15 26.09 52.34
CA LEU A 804 -43.75 25.88 52.00
C LEU A 804 -43.49 26.39 50.59
N THR A 805 -42.47 27.21 50.43
CA THR A 805 -42.02 27.72 49.12
C THR A 805 -40.60 27.27 48.87
N ALA A 806 -40.40 26.52 47.78
CA ALA A 806 -39.10 26.13 47.26
C ALA A 806 -38.63 27.15 46.21
N SER A 807 -37.34 27.51 46.27
CA SER A 807 -36.70 28.38 45.28
C SER A 807 -35.33 27.82 44.87
N GLY A 808 -34.81 28.23 43.71
CA GLY A 808 -33.49 27.82 43.21
C GLY A 808 -33.49 26.73 42.13
N ALA A 809 -34.65 26.41 41.54
CA ALA A 809 -34.80 25.51 40.39
C ALA A 809 -35.89 26.03 39.42
N THR A 810 -36.04 25.41 38.25
CA THR A 810 -37.07 25.81 37.26
C THR A 810 -38.33 24.94 37.35
N THR A 811 -38.20 23.73 37.88
CA THR A 811 -39.32 22.80 38.11
C THR A 811 -39.17 22.15 39.48
N TYR A 812 -40.29 21.72 40.07
CA TYR A 812 -40.35 21.18 41.42
C TYR A 812 -41.23 19.93 41.44
N LEU A 813 -40.92 19.00 42.34
CA LEU A 813 -41.73 17.83 42.64
C LEU A 813 -41.66 17.58 44.14
N TRP A 814 -42.75 17.83 44.84
CA TRP A 814 -42.87 17.61 46.29
C TRP A 814 -43.22 16.17 46.61
N SER A 815 -42.95 15.73 47.85
CA SER A 815 -43.38 14.43 48.39
C SER A 815 -44.90 14.25 48.41
N THR A 816 -45.66 15.34 48.28
CA THR A 816 -47.12 15.37 48.09
C THR A 816 -47.55 15.15 46.63
N SER A 817 -46.60 14.93 45.72
CA SER A 817 -46.78 14.88 44.25
C SER A 817 -47.12 16.22 43.59
N ALA A 818 -47.13 17.33 44.33
CA ALA A 818 -47.34 18.65 43.75
C ALA A 818 -46.11 19.11 42.94
N THR A 819 -46.34 19.82 41.82
CA THR A 819 -45.27 20.28 40.91
C THR A 819 -45.01 21.80 40.95
N THR A 820 -45.74 22.51 41.80
CA THR A 820 -45.63 23.97 41.97
C THR A 820 -44.46 24.34 42.88
N ALA A 821 -43.95 25.57 42.73
CA ALA A 821 -42.88 26.08 43.59
C ALA A 821 -43.30 26.22 45.06
N SER A 822 -44.61 26.25 45.35
CA SER A 822 -45.15 26.28 46.70
C SER A 822 -46.26 25.25 46.91
N ILE A 823 -46.37 24.76 48.15
CA ILE A 823 -47.44 23.87 48.62
C ILE A 823 -48.03 24.39 49.93
N VAL A 824 -49.35 24.27 50.09
CA VAL A 824 -50.05 24.61 51.33
C VAL A 824 -50.28 23.33 52.13
N LEU A 825 -49.92 23.36 53.42
CA LEU A 825 -49.92 22.20 54.29
C LEU A 825 -50.69 22.48 55.57
N THR A 826 -51.55 21.53 55.95
CA THR A 826 -52.36 21.56 57.19
C THR A 826 -51.98 20.44 58.16
N THR A 827 -51.05 19.57 57.77
CA THR A 827 -50.57 18.42 58.56
C THR A 827 -49.10 18.54 58.87
N SER A 828 -48.72 18.16 60.09
CA SER A 828 -47.30 18.05 60.47
C SER A 828 -46.64 16.86 59.76
N GLY A 829 -45.35 16.96 59.50
CA GLY A 829 -44.61 15.92 58.76
C GLY A 829 -43.34 16.44 58.11
N VAL A 830 -42.57 15.54 57.51
CA VAL A 830 -41.38 15.87 56.71
C VAL A 830 -41.80 15.95 55.25
N TYR A 831 -41.58 17.11 54.64
CA TYR A 831 -41.87 17.35 53.24
C TYR A 831 -40.56 17.53 52.48
N SER A 832 -40.34 16.71 51.47
CA SER A 832 -39.20 16.84 50.56
C SER A 832 -39.65 17.44 49.24
N VAL A 833 -38.75 18.18 48.60
CA VAL A 833 -38.91 18.69 47.24
C VAL A 833 -37.67 18.32 46.44
N THR A 834 -37.89 17.73 45.27
CA THR A 834 -36.87 17.62 44.23
C THR A 834 -37.08 18.78 43.27
N GLY A 835 -36.05 19.58 43.05
CA GLY A 835 -36.07 20.67 42.09
C GLY A 835 -35.07 20.42 40.97
N THR A 836 -35.50 20.65 39.74
CA THR A 836 -34.69 20.41 38.54
C THR A 836 -34.47 21.72 37.77
N ALA A 837 -33.22 21.98 37.38
CA ALA A 837 -32.80 23.09 36.52
C ALA A 837 -31.70 22.62 35.55
N LEU A 838 -31.80 23.01 34.27
CA LEU A 838 -30.84 22.61 33.21
C LEU A 838 -30.60 21.09 33.14
N GLY A 839 -31.63 20.29 33.41
CA GLY A 839 -31.54 18.82 33.45
C GLY A 839 -30.93 18.22 34.73
N CYS A 840 -30.46 19.05 35.67
CA CYS A 840 -29.87 18.62 36.93
C CYS A 840 -30.82 18.78 38.10
N SER A 841 -30.84 17.80 39.00
CA SER A 841 -31.79 17.75 40.12
C SER A 841 -31.09 17.76 41.47
N ALA A 842 -31.68 18.47 42.43
CA ALA A 842 -31.32 18.42 43.84
C ALA A 842 -32.56 18.14 44.68
N SER A 843 -32.37 17.69 45.92
CA SER A 843 -33.46 17.50 46.86
C SER A 843 -33.21 18.27 48.15
N ALA A 844 -34.25 18.88 48.69
CA ALA A 844 -34.26 19.52 50.00
C ALA A 844 -35.47 19.03 50.79
N SER A 845 -35.37 18.99 52.12
CA SER A 845 -36.49 18.66 52.99
C SER A 845 -36.67 19.68 54.12
N ARG A 846 -37.92 19.83 54.55
CA ARG A 846 -38.30 20.64 55.72
C ARG A 846 -39.36 19.90 56.52
N THR A 847 -39.23 20.00 57.84
CA THR A 847 -40.22 19.47 58.78
C THR A 847 -41.19 20.58 59.16
N VAL A 848 -42.48 20.33 58.95
CA VAL A 848 -43.56 21.14 59.52
C VAL A 848 -43.99 20.51 60.84
N TYR A 849 -43.93 21.29 61.91
CA TYR A 849 -44.22 20.86 63.27
C TYR A 849 -45.69 21.14 63.61
N GLY A 850 -46.33 20.19 64.30
CA GLY A 850 -47.62 20.41 64.95
C GLY A 850 -47.40 20.78 66.41
N VAL A 851 -48.27 21.63 66.97
CA VAL A 851 -48.28 21.89 68.42
C VAL A 851 -49.25 20.94 69.10
N ILE A 852 -48.79 20.25 70.14
CA ILE A 852 -49.65 19.45 71.03
C ILE A 852 -50.47 20.44 71.86
N THR A 853 -51.76 20.59 71.54
CA THR A 853 -52.65 21.53 72.24
C THR A 853 -53.32 20.93 73.48
N SER A 854 -53.39 19.60 73.61
CA SER A 854 -53.77 18.93 74.86
C SER A 854 -53.36 17.45 74.87
N VAL A 855 -52.98 16.95 76.05
CA VAL A 855 -52.91 15.51 76.36
C VAL A 855 -54.15 15.21 77.19
N HIS A 856 -55.02 14.29 76.75
CA HIS A 856 -56.19 13.87 77.53
C HIS A 856 -56.01 12.44 78.03
N ASP A 857 -56.27 12.27 79.33
CA ASP A 857 -56.44 10.97 79.96
C ASP A 857 -57.88 10.47 79.71
N GLY A 858 -58.00 9.19 79.34
CA GLY A 858 -59.22 8.56 78.87
C GLY A 858 -60.11 8.01 79.98
N SER A 859 -60.46 8.79 81.00
CA SER A 859 -61.54 8.42 81.91
C SER A 859 -62.54 9.56 82.15
N TRP A 860 -63.79 9.32 81.72
CA TRP A 860 -64.94 10.15 82.04
C TRP A 860 -65.50 9.70 83.39
N THR A 861 -65.37 10.53 84.43
CA THR A 861 -66.40 10.80 85.46
C THR A 861 -65.91 11.84 86.48
N SER A 862 -66.66 12.94 86.59
CA SER A 862 -66.66 13.99 87.62
C SER A 862 -65.36 14.75 87.95
N GLY A 863 -65.30 16.00 87.49
CA GLY A 863 -64.95 17.15 88.33
C GLY A 863 -63.49 17.30 88.78
N SER A 864 -62.59 17.64 87.86
CA SER A 864 -61.45 18.54 88.15
C SER A 864 -60.80 19.03 86.85
N THR A 865 -61.00 20.31 86.54
CA THR A 865 -60.15 21.05 85.59
C THR A 865 -58.75 21.17 86.21
N TRP A 866 -57.77 20.46 85.67
CA TRP A 866 -56.37 20.80 85.89
C TRP A 866 -55.97 21.87 84.88
N ASN A 867 -55.96 23.13 85.33
CA ASN A 867 -55.29 24.21 84.60
C ASN A 867 -53.78 24.02 84.79
N CYS A 868 -53.13 23.29 83.89
CA CYS A 868 -51.72 23.57 83.67
C CYS A 868 -51.62 24.92 82.98
N ASN A 869 -51.09 25.93 83.68
CA ASN A 869 -50.47 27.08 83.01
C ASN A 869 -49.18 26.57 82.33
N CYS A 870 -49.33 25.90 81.19
CA CYS A 870 -48.20 25.51 80.37
C CYS A 870 -47.61 26.78 79.73
N VAL A 871 -46.47 27.23 80.22
CA VAL A 871 -45.62 28.17 79.48
C VAL A 871 -44.84 27.35 78.45
N PRO A 872 -44.90 27.66 77.14
CA PRO A 872 -44.09 26.96 76.15
C PRO A 872 -42.60 27.08 76.49
N GLY A 873 -41.91 25.95 76.72
CA GLY A 873 -40.45 25.90 76.83
C GLY A 873 -39.83 25.46 78.18
N ARG A 874 -40.62 25.08 79.20
CA ARG A 874 -40.11 24.36 80.38
C ARG A 874 -40.88 23.05 80.55
N TYR A 875 -40.16 21.93 80.58
CA TYR A 875 -40.70 20.63 80.93
C TYR A 875 -40.48 20.43 82.43
N ASP A 876 -41.54 20.24 83.19
CA ASP A 876 -41.42 19.70 84.55
C ASP A 876 -41.54 18.17 84.47
N ASP A 877 -40.72 17.48 85.26
CA ASP A 877 -40.70 16.02 85.36
C ASP A 877 -42.05 15.48 85.87
N VAL A 878 -42.67 14.57 85.13
CA VAL A 878 -43.92 13.89 85.55
C VAL A 878 -43.59 12.45 85.93
N THR A 879 -43.70 12.13 87.22
CA THR A 879 -43.62 10.75 87.72
C THR A 879 -44.96 10.04 87.49
N ILE A 880 -44.98 9.04 86.60
CA ILE A 880 -46.17 8.23 86.31
C ILE A 880 -46.15 6.97 87.19
N SER A 881 -47.21 6.71 87.96
CA SER A 881 -47.33 5.48 88.76
C SER A 881 -47.78 4.29 87.89
N ALA A 882 -47.44 3.06 88.32
CA ALA A 882 -47.57 1.80 87.57
C ALA A 882 -49.00 1.37 87.16
N THR A 883 -50.01 2.24 87.27
CA THR A 883 -51.41 1.95 86.89
C THR A 883 -51.98 2.91 85.83
N HIS A 884 -51.18 3.83 85.27
CA HIS A 884 -51.63 4.75 84.23
C HIS A 884 -51.18 4.32 82.83
N HIS A 885 -52.13 4.25 81.90
CA HIS A 885 -51.87 4.02 80.47
C HIS A 885 -51.95 5.35 79.71
N VAL A 886 -50.84 5.80 79.14
CA VAL A 886 -50.80 6.95 78.23
C VAL A 886 -50.76 6.44 76.79
N THR A 887 -51.77 6.77 75.98
CA THR A 887 -51.72 6.51 74.53
C THR A 887 -51.36 7.80 73.80
N VAL A 888 -50.20 7.86 73.18
CA VAL A 888 -49.80 9.01 72.36
C VAL A 888 -50.16 8.73 70.90
N SER A 889 -51.08 9.50 70.33
CA SER A 889 -51.60 9.25 68.97
C SER A 889 -50.84 9.96 67.84
N GLN A 890 -49.72 10.63 68.12
CA GLN A 890 -48.89 11.25 67.09
C GLN A 890 -47.40 11.10 67.38
N VAL A 891 -46.62 11.02 66.30
CA VAL A 891 -45.16 10.84 66.30
C VAL A 891 -44.52 11.92 67.18
N VAL A 892 -44.06 11.50 68.36
CA VAL A 892 -43.35 12.35 69.32
C VAL A 892 -41.92 12.53 68.85
N GLN A 893 -41.37 13.73 69.08
CA GLN A 893 -39.95 14.04 68.95
C GLN A 893 -39.06 12.88 69.40
N ALA A 894 -38.25 12.36 68.50
CA ALA A 894 -37.09 11.58 68.89
C ALA A 894 -36.06 12.50 69.56
N LYS A 895 -36.07 12.55 70.90
CA LYS A 895 -34.84 12.80 71.68
C LYS A 895 -34.94 12.27 73.12
N ARG A 896 -34.41 11.06 73.29
CA ARG A 896 -33.69 10.45 74.43
C ARG A 896 -34.10 10.86 75.86
N LEU A 897 -34.85 9.97 76.53
CA LEU A 897 -34.78 9.75 77.98
C LEU A 897 -34.08 8.40 78.22
N VAL A 898 -33.14 8.33 79.15
CA VAL A 898 -32.47 7.09 79.60
C VAL A 898 -32.69 7.04 81.12
N GLU A 899 -33.22 5.94 81.66
CA GLU A 899 -32.36 4.94 82.31
C GLU A 899 -32.78 3.48 81.99
N ASN A 900 -31.85 2.74 81.35
CA ASN A 900 -31.75 1.28 81.14
C ASN A 900 -32.89 0.45 80.50
N GLY A 901 -32.99 0.52 79.15
CA GLY A 901 -33.16 -0.70 78.33
C GLY A 901 -34.31 -0.75 77.32
N THR A 902 -34.06 -0.21 76.12
CA THR A 902 -34.62 -0.59 74.79
C THR A 902 -36.15 -0.66 74.58
N LEU A 903 -36.67 0.27 73.76
CA LEU A 903 -38.04 0.26 73.21
C LEU A 903 -38.07 -0.38 71.80
N LEU A 904 -38.90 -1.41 71.60
CA LEU A 904 -39.21 -2.00 70.28
C LEU A 904 -40.54 -1.43 69.77
N PHE A 905 -40.56 -0.99 68.51
CA PHE A 905 -41.76 -0.51 67.83
C PHE A 905 -42.39 -1.64 67.01
N ASP A 906 -43.72 -1.77 67.01
CA ASP A 906 -44.40 -2.54 65.97
C ASP A 906 -44.59 -1.71 64.69
N ALA A 907 -44.89 -2.38 63.57
CA ALA A 907 -44.98 -1.76 62.25
C ALA A 907 -46.11 -0.71 62.10
N GLY A 908 -46.91 -0.48 63.15
CA GLY A 908 -47.92 0.58 63.23
C GLY A 908 -47.52 1.78 64.09
N GLY A 909 -46.33 1.77 64.69
CA GLY A 909 -45.79 2.90 65.47
C GLY A 909 -46.42 3.08 66.86
N ARG A 910 -47.04 2.04 67.45
CA ARG A 910 -47.56 2.12 68.82
C ARG A 910 -46.48 1.76 69.84
N ILE A 911 -46.47 2.49 70.95
CA ILE A 911 -45.62 2.23 72.12
C ILE A 911 -46.49 1.55 73.18
N SER A 912 -46.08 0.38 73.67
CA SER A 912 -46.59 -0.21 74.91
C SER A 912 -45.47 -0.22 75.94
N PHE A 913 -45.77 0.16 77.18
CA PHE A 913 -44.88 0.02 78.33
C PHE A 913 -44.99 -1.38 78.94
#